data_AF-A0A0Q8IC04-F1
#
_entry.id   AF-A0A0Q8IC04-F1
#
_cell.length_a   1.000
_cell.length_b   1.000
_cell.length_c   1.000
_cell.angle_alpha   90.00
_cell.angle_beta   90.00
_cell.angle_gamma   90.00
#
_symmetry.space_group_name_H-M   'P 1'
#
loop_
_entity.id
_entity.type
_entity.pdbx_description
1 polymer ?
#
loop_
_entity_poly.entity_id
_entity_poly.type
_entity_poly.pdbx_seq_one_letter_code
_entity_poly.pdbx_strand_id
1 'polypeptide(L)'
;MSGHAGPALGLGFSTSTLPAEAGGAWLDADFGRGRFRFAGRALANESQFRLAVGGTVPASGHLVIGPHVAETAPELLSDGNFASGSASDWASTGSAVAVASGALRVTGSGGNGSGAYRTIAGLIQSAGRAYRLSGEIWRETSSNVTLGFGAGGGGTANYAQTANLTGTTPSHAMLYCGGFNPATASIALRNLTNPSTGIYWADNLSLREAMPCAGFRAGALCGVLEATTPASGGAGGVVFQADDNAEFNGNWFERNFIRLIWDASQRLRFVVSFGGSGSQVEQVNLDLGVVAAGSAFAVAFSARDGEYRAALMGQPAQQALSGTFPGLAALRLGRGRSSVSGLWTGSIGRLRLFAEPMGEEQFAALVAGSGIVAWGDSLTASAGATGGSTGSATYPAVAQTLFSPRRAVLRQGMGGQTSTQIAARMNALPILVTVSGGAIPASGAVALTDKSINILVNSGGYAGTMRGWLAGVEGTMSTDGSGNWSFARSVAGTSVPVEANTRFICAWGQYLRAYTAWLWLGRNGAQAGRTVLGDIAAAVASLGHSRYLIGGILPSTADSGAGLTQLATLNAQLASAYGDRFVNLHSVLSAAANGSPEDASDVAAGFVPRSLRSDHLHLNDAGYALVAQAFHAAHMAKGF
;
A
#
# COMPACT_ATOMS: atom_id res chain seq x y z
N MET A 1 40.14 8.59 -46.10
CA MET A 1 40.87 7.97 -44.98
C MET A 1 40.51 8.73 -43.72
N SER A 2 39.97 8.04 -42.71
CA SER A 2 39.87 8.38 -41.27
C SER A 2 39.61 9.85 -40.90
N GLY A 3 38.44 10.30 -40.43
CA GLY A 3 37.45 9.65 -39.56
C GLY A 3 38.01 9.54 -38.14
N HIS A 4 37.56 10.39 -37.21
CA HIS A 4 37.42 10.18 -35.76
C HIS A 4 36.61 11.36 -35.18
N ALA A 5 35.28 11.19 -35.12
CA ALA A 5 34.40 12.01 -34.30
C ALA A 5 34.30 11.34 -32.92
N GLY A 6 34.55 12.09 -31.85
CA GLY A 6 34.47 11.61 -30.48
C GLY A 6 33.05 11.17 -30.10
N PRO A 7 32.91 10.19 -29.20
CA PRO A 7 31.61 9.62 -28.87
C PRO A 7 30.77 10.63 -28.11
N ALA A 8 29.63 10.99 -28.70
CA ALA A 8 28.51 11.58 -27.97
C ALA A 8 28.10 10.59 -26.87
N LEU A 9 28.28 10.97 -25.61
CA LEU A 9 27.76 10.25 -24.45
C LEU A 9 26.24 10.37 -24.45
N GLY A 10 25.60 9.53 -25.26
CA GLY A 10 24.19 9.23 -25.16
C GLY A 10 23.95 8.42 -23.89
N LEU A 11 23.62 9.11 -22.79
CA LEU A 11 22.88 8.50 -21.69
C LEU A 11 21.47 8.20 -22.20
N GLY A 12 21.36 7.08 -22.92
CA GLY A 12 20.10 6.47 -23.33
C GLY A 12 19.37 6.03 -22.07
N PHE A 13 18.53 6.91 -21.53
CA PHE A 13 17.46 6.51 -20.64
C PHE A 13 16.56 5.56 -21.42
N SER A 14 16.68 4.27 -21.11
CA SER A 14 15.74 3.25 -21.57
C SER A 14 14.34 3.67 -21.12
N THR A 15 13.53 4.12 -22.07
CA THR A 15 12.09 4.27 -21.94
C THR A 15 11.45 2.88 -22.00
N SER A 16 11.79 1.99 -21.07
CA SER A 16 11.07 0.75 -20.90
C SER A 16 9.85 1.04 -20.03
N THR A 17 8.68 1.05 -20.67
CA THR A 17 7.45 0.38 -20.23
C THR A 17 7.05 0.48 -18.75
N LEU A 18 5.79 0.83 -18.51
CA LEU A 18 5.05 0.52 -17.27
C LEU A 18 5.60 -0.75 -16.58
N PRO A 19 5.78 -0.78 -15.24
CA PRO A 19 6.35 -1.93 -14.52
C PRO A 19 5.41 -3.14 -14.43
N ALA A 20 4.59 -3.37 -15.47
CA ALA A 20 3.67 -4.49 -15.54
C ALA A 20 4.31 -5.76 -16.13
N GLU A 21 5.39 -5.70 -16.92
CA GLU A 21 5.98 -6.91 -17.55
C GLU A 21 7.51 -7.10 -17.43
N ALA A 22 8.26 -6.21 -16.78
CA ALA A 22 9.70 -6.41 -16.55
C ALA A 22 10.06 -6.40 -15.05
N GLY A 23 9.94 -7.56 -14.40
CA GLY A 23 10.81 -7.93 -13.26
C GLY A 23 10.44 -7.59 -11.82
N GLY A 24 9.23 -7.09 -11.50
CA GLY A 24 8.95 -6.55 -10.15
C GLY A 24 8.41 -7.53 -9.09
N ALA A 25 7.61 -8.54 -9.48
CA ALA A 25 7.06 -9.50 -8.54
C ALA A 25 8.09 -10.59 -8.21
N TRP A 26 8.38 -10.80 -6.93
CA TRP A 26 9.28 -11.87 -6.49
C TRP A 26 8.56 -13.23 -6.43
N LEU A 27 7.24 -13.23 -6.30
CA LEU A 27 6.37 -14.40 -6.44
C LEU A 27 5.24 -14.07 -7.42
N ASP A 28 5.04 -14.92 -8.41
CA ASP A 28 3.94 -14.81 -9.39
C ASP A 28 3.40 -16.20 -9.71
N ALA A 29 2.21 -16.50 -9.23
CA ALA A 29 1.52 -17.76 -9.45
C ALA A 29 0.21 -17.49 -10.21
N ASP A 30 0.22 -17.69 -11.53
CA ASP A 30 -0.94 -17.61 -12.43
C ASP A 30 -1.51 -19.03 -12.59
N PHE A 31 -2.32 -19.45 -11.62
CA PHE A 31 -2.99 -20.75 -11.60
C PHE A 31 -3.91 -20.92 -12.81
N GLY A 32 -4.58 -19.85 -13.25
CA GLY A 32 -5.48 -19.87 -14.38
C GLY A 32 -4.80 -20.22 -15.72
N ARG A 33 -3.51 -19.91 -15.87
CA ARG A 33 -2.72 -20.23 -17.07
C ARG A 33 -1.58 -21.20 -16.84
N GLY A 34 -1.44 -21.75 -15.62
CA GLY A 34 -0.35 -22.65 -15.25
C GLY A 34 1.05 -22.02 -15.37
N ARG A 35 1.18 -20.71 -15.13
CA ARG A 35 2.47 -19.99 -15.23
C ARG A 35 2.95 -19.60 -13.84
N PHE A 36 4.18 -19.99 -13.51
CA PHE A 36 4.72 -19.79 -12.17
C PHE A 36 6.12 -19.20 -12.22
N ARG A 37 6.37 -18.20 -11.36
CA ARG A 37 7.69 -17.61 -11.13
C ARG A 37 7.93 -17.38 -9.65
N PHE A 38 9.17 -17.60 -9.23
CA PHE A 38 9.61 -17.35 -7.85
C PHE A 38 11.08 -16.91 -7.84
N ALA A 39 11.40 -15.85 -7.10
CA ALA A 39 12.73 -15.26 -7.01
C ALA A 39 13.39 -15.04 -8.39
N GLY A 40 12.62 -14.52 -9.36
CA GLY A 40 13.06 -14.27 -10.73
C GLY A 40 13.18 -15.50 -11.64
N ARG A 41 12.94 -16.71 -11.13
CA ARG A 41 13.03 -17.97 -11.89
C ARG A 41 11.66 -18.43 -12.35
N ALA A 42 11.55 -18.85 -13.62
CA ALA A 42 10.36 -19.52 -14.12
C ALA A 42 10.33 -20.98 -13.67
N LEU A 43 9.14 -21.48 -13.35
CA LEU A 43 8.89 -22.83 -12.85
C LEU A 43 7.90 -23.53 -13.79
N ALA A 44 8.13 -24.81 -14.09
CA ALA A 44 7.42 -25.48 -15.18
C ALA A 44 5.96 -25.80 -14.86
N ASN A 45 5.62 -25.95 -13.58
CA ASN A 45 4.27 -26.31 -13.13
C ASN A 45 4.06 -25.95 -11.64
N GLU A 46 2.82 -26.13 -11.18
CA GLU A 46 2.43 -25.80 -9.80
C GLU A 46 3.17 -26.64 -8.76
N SER A 47 3.50 -27.91 -9.05
CA SER A 47 4.22 -28.77 -8.12
C SER A 47 5.63 -28.24 -7.83
N GLN A 48 6.35 -27.86 -8.88
CA GLN A 48 7.67 -27.22 -8.73
C GLN A 48 7.58 -25.86 -8.04
N PHE A 49 6.52 -25.10 -8.31
CA PHE A 49 6.26 -23.86 -7.60
C PHE A 49 6.05 -24.06 -6.10
N ARG A 50 5.19 -25.01 -5.72
CA ARG A 50 4.95 -25.34 -4.31
C ARG A 50 6.25 -25.76 -3.63
N LEU A 51 7.05 -26.62 -4.26
CA LEU A 51 8.35 -27.00 -3.71
C LEU A 51 9.26 -25.77 -3.52
N ALA A 52 9.36 -24.89 -4.52
CA ALA A 52 10.23 -23.73 -4.49
C ALA A 52 9.86 -22.72 -3.39
N VAL A 53 8.57 -22.53 -3.12
CA VAL A 53 8.09 -21.61 -2.07
C VAL A 53 7.98 -22.26 -0.68
N GLY A 54 8.27 -23.55 -0.55
CA GLY A 54 8.00 -24.30 0.69
C GLY A 54 6.51 -24.44 0.99
N GLY A 55 5.69 -24.52 -0.07
CA GLY A 55 4.25 -24.62 0.00
C GLY A 55 3.73 -26.05 0.15
N THR A 56 2.64 -26.20 0.90
CA THR A 56 1.94 -27.46 1.12
C THR A 56 0.46 -27.31 0.79
N VAL A 57 -0.19 -28.42 0.43
CA VAL A 57 -1.65 -28.50 0.29
C VAL A 57 -2.13 -29.55 1.28
N PRO A 58 -2.60 -29.16 2.48
CA PRO A 58 -3.14 -30.12 3.44
C PRO A 58 -4.35 -30.86 2.86
N ALA A 59 -4.79 -31.94 3.50
CA ALA A 59 -5.99 -32.70 3.09
C ALA A 59 -7.26 -31.84 2.97
N SER A 60 -7.27 -30.66 3.59
CA SER A 60 -8.33 -29.66 3.44
C SER A 60 -8.30 -28.89 2.10
N GLY A 61 -7.32 -29.09 1.22
CA GLY A 61 -7.37 -28.63 -0.17
C GLY A 61 -7.00 -27.17 -0.45
N HIS A 62 -6.36 -26.48 0.49
CA HIS A 62 -5.93 -25.08 0.31
C HIS A 62 -4.39 -24.97 0.29
N LEU A 63 -3.85 -24.00 -0.45
CA LEU A 63 -2.40 -23.77 -0.48
C LEU A 63 -1.95 -23.00 0.76
N VAL A 64 -0.98 -23.55 1.47
CA VAL A 64 -0.27 -22.90 2.57
C VAL A 64 1.19 -22.71 2.17
N ILE A 65 1.72 -21.50 2.32
CA ILE A 65 3.14 -21.19 2.11
C ILE A 65 3.76 -20.86 3.46
N GLY A 66 4.82 -21.58 3.81
CA GLY A 66 5.52 -21.44 5.09
C GLY A 66 4.89 -22.23 6.24
N PRO A 67 5.43 -22.09 7.46
CA PRO A 67 6.55 -21.20 7.79
C PRO A 67 7.92 -21.64 7.26
N HIS A 68 8.79 -20.66 7.04
CA HIS A 68 10.16 -20.82 6.60
C HIS A 68 11.12 -20.13 7.57
N VAL A 69 12.16 -20.86 8.00
CA VAL A 69 13.29 -20.32 8.75
C VAL A 69 14.53 -20.53 7.90
N ALA A 70 15.22 -19.45 7.54
CA ALA A 70 16.44 -19.56 6.74
C ALA A 70 17.53 -20.31 7.53
N GLU A 71 18.32 -21.13 6.84
CA GLU A 71 19.46 -21.83 7.48
C GLU A 71 20.46 -20.84 8.09
N THR A 72 20.62 -19.69 7.43
CA THR A 72 21.47 -18.58 7.87
C THR A 72 20.80 -17.65 8.88
N ALA A 73 19.55 -17.93 9.30
CA ALA A 73 18.88 -17.10 10.30
C ALA A 73 19.67 -17.14 11.63
N PRO A 74 20.05 -15.98 12.19
CA PRO A 74 20.78 -15.92 13.45
C PRO A 74 20.04 -16.64 14.58
N GLU A 75 20.77 -17.38 15.40
CA GLU A 75 20.26 -17.92 16.66
C GLU A 75 20.20 -16.80 17.68
N LEU A 76 19.00 -16.54 18.23
CA LEU A 76 18.79 -15.46 19.20
C LEU A 76 18.97 -15.94 20.65
N LEU A 77 18.89 -17.25 20.92
CA LEU A 77 19.19 -17.84 22.23
C LEU A 77 20.60 -18.43 22.23
N SER A 78 21.58 -17.67 22.70
CA SER A 78 22.99 -18.11 22.79
C SER A 78 23.24 -19.25 23.80
N ASP A 79 22.31 -19.47 24.72
CA ASP A 79 22.41 -20.34 25.89
C ASP A 79 21.26 -21.38 25.95
N GLY A 80 20.58 -21.61 24.82
CA GLY A 80 19.42 -22.51 24.77
C GLY A 80 19.72 -23.98 25.03
N ASN A 81 21.00 -24.39 24.98
CA ASN A 81 21.48 -25.74 25.33
C ASN A 81 21.95 -25.87 26.79
N PHE A 82 21.82 -24.80 27.58
CA PHE A 82 22.17 -24.77 29.01
C PHE A 82 23.59 -25.24 29.37
N ALA A 83 24.54 -25.21 28.42
CA ALA A 83 25.89 -25.74 28.60
C ALA A 83 26.70 -25.02 29.69
N SER A 84 26.33 -23.78 30.05
CA SER A 84 26.94 -23.02 31.14
C SER A 84 26.53 -23.50 32.53
N GLY A 85 25.52 -24.37 32.64
CA GLY A 85 24.97 -24.80 33.92
C GLY A 85 24.14 -23.74 34.67
N SER A 86 23.85 -22.60 34.05
CA SER A 86 23.11 -21.49 34.67
C SER A 86 21.67 -21.38 34.15
N ALA A 87 20.73 -21.10 35.06
CA ALA A 87 19.36 -20.71 34.74
C ALA A 87 19.06 -19.25 35.14
N SER A 88 20.09 -18.40 35.29
CA SER A 88 19.96 -17.01 35.80
C SER A 88 19.00 -16.13 35.01
N ASP A 89 18.87 -16.38 33.72
CA ASP A 89 18.00 -15.62 32.81
C ASP A 89 16.53 -16.11 32.85
N TRP A 90 16.26 -17.17 33.61
CA TRP A 90 14.95 -17.77 33.75
C TRP A 90 14.36 -17.44 35.12
N ALA A 91 13.16 -16.88 35.09
CA ALA A 91 12.34 -16.66 36.26
C ALA A 91 11.28 -17.76 36.39
N SER A 92 10.70 -17.89 37.58
CA SER A 92 9.73 -18.93 37.89
C SER A 92 8.36 -18.37 38.27
N THR A 93 7.32 -19.19 38.15
CA THR A 93 5.98 -18.89 38.67
C THR A 93 5.41 -20.20 39.20
N GLY A 94 5.08 -20.27 40.50
CA GLY A 94 4.60 -21.51 41.12
C GLY A 94 5.56 -22.70 40.98
N SER A 95 6.87 -22.44 40.86
CA SER A 95 7.88 -23.46 40.61
C SER A 95 9.27 -23.03 41.10
N ALA A 96 10.18 -24.01 41.22
CA ALA A 96 11.62 -23.80 41.31
C ALA A 96 12.30 -24.15 39.98
N VAL A 97 13.32 -23.39 39.59
CA VAL A 97 14.04 -23.53 38.32
C VAL A 97 15.53 -23.72 38.59
N ALA A 98 16.15 -24.66 37.90
CA ALA A 98 17.59 -24.93 37.95
C ALA A 98 18.07 -25.51 36.62
N VAL A 99 19.38 -25.58 36.41
CA VAL A 99 19.95 -26.48 35.39
C VAL A 99 20.39 -27.76 36.10
N ALA A 100 19.98 -28.91 35.57
CA ALA A 100 20.40 -30.22 36.04
C ALA A 100 20.67 -31.13 34.84
N SER A 101 21.72 -31.94 34.91
CA SER A 101 22.10 -32.85 33.80
C SER A 101 22.20 -32.15 32.43
N GLY A 102 22.62 -30.89 32.40
CA GLY A 102 22.75 -30.09 31.17
C GLY A 102 21.44 -29.54 30.60
N ALA A 103 20.32 -29.63 31.31
CA ALA A 103 19.01 -29.16 30.85
C ALA A 103 18.31 -28.26 31.88
N LEU A 104 17.42 -27.39 31.42
CA LEU A 104 16.53 -26.62 32.28
C LEU A 104 15.55 -27.56 32.99
N ARG A 105 15.59 -27.57 34.32
CA ARG A 105 14.72 -28.34 35.19
C ARG A 105 13.75 -27.41 35.90
N VAL A 106 12.46 -27.70 35.79
CA VAL A 106 11.39 -26.96 36.47
C VAL A 106 10.65 -27.90 37.41
N THR A 107 10.50 -27.52 38.68
CA THR A 107 9.78 -28.28 39.71
C THR A 107 8.57 -27.48 40.18
N GLY A 108 7.37 -27.92 39.82
CA GLY A 108 6.13 -27.25 40.21
C GLY A 108 5.82 -27.41 41.70
N SER A 109 5.47 -26.31 42.36
CA SER A 109 5.12 -26.27 43.79
C SER A 109 3.61 -26.44 44.06
N GLY A 110 2.79 -26.66 43.02
CA GLY A 110 1.33 -26.78 43.11
C GLY A 110 0.57 -25.46 42.82
N GLY A 111 -0.76 -25.51 42.84
CA GLY A 111 -1.65 -24.39 42.48
C GLY A 111 -2.15 -24.41 41.03
N ASN A 112 -2.75 -23.31 40.57
CA ASN A 112 -3.45 -23.20 39.26
C ASN A 112 -2.52 -23.09 38.03
N GLY A 113 -1.19 -23.19 38.21
CA GLY A 113 -0.22 -23.25 37.13
C GLY A 113 1.20 -23.08 37.66
N SER A 114 2.14 -23.82 37.06
CA SER A 114 3.57 -23.72 37.36
C SER A 114 4.35 -23.57 36.07
N GLY A 115 5.49 -22.89 36.12
CA GLY A 115 6.33 -22.72 34.92
C GLY A 115 7.60 -21.94 35.15
N ALA A 116 8.39 -21.87 34.09
CA ALA A 116 9.58 -21.04 33.96
C ALA A 116 9.42 -20.15 32.73
N TYR A 117 9.94 -18.93 32.79
CA TYR A 117 9.92 -18.02 31.64
C TYR A 117 11.20 -17.20 31.56
N ARG A 118 11.52 -16.77 30.34
CA ARG A 118 12.61 -15.85 30.04
C ARG A 118 12.12 -14.70 29.17
N THR A 119 12.38 -13.47 29.60
CA THR A 119 12.08 -12.27 28.80
C THR A 119 13.03 -12.20 27.60
N ILE A 120 12.48 -11.92 26.41
CA ILE A 120 13.24 -11.85 25.16
C ILE A 120 13.30 -10.44 24.56
N ALA A 121 12.90 -9.41 25.32
CA ALA A 121 12.77 -8.03 24.86
C ALA A 121 14.05 -7.39 24.28
N GLY A 122 15.23 -7.88 24.68
CA GLY A 122 16.53 -7.46 24.11
C GLY A 122 16.99 -8.30 22.92
N LEU A 123 16.33 -9.42 22.63
CA LEU A 123 16.73 -10.36 21.57
C LEU A 123 15.97 -10.11 20.26
N ILE A 124 14.78 -9.51 20.35
CA ILE A 124 13.90 -9.22 19.21
C ILE A 124 13.96 -7.72 18.89
N GLN A 125 14.46 -7.38 17.70
CA GLN A 125 14.87 -6.00 17.39
C GLN A 125 13.74 -5.10 16.89
N SER A 126 12.55 -5.65 16.57
CA SER A 126 11.41 -4.84 16.11
C SER A 126 10.07 -5.58 16.22
N ALA A 127 8.98 -4.82 16.36
CA ALA A 127 7.62 -5.32 16.11
C ALA A 127 7.45 -5.70 14.62
N GLY A 128 6.36 -6.39 14.27
CA GLY A 128 6.07 -6.79 12.88
C GLY A 128 6.88 -7.97 12.34
N ARG A 129 7.56 -8.71 13.23
CA ARG A 129 8.30 -9.95 12.93
C ARG A 129 7.62 -11.16 13.54
N ALA A 130 7.83 -12.33 12.95
CA ALA A 130 7.42 -13.61 13.50
C ALA A 130 8.65 -14.49 13.78
N TYR A 131 8.53 -15.38 14.74
CA TYR A 131 9.64 -16.18 15.25
C TYR A 131 9.19 -17.62 15.44
N ARG A 132 10.11 -18.55 15.18
CA ARG A 132 10.03 -19.95 15.57
C ARG A 132 10.69 -20.10 16.93
N LEU A 133 9.99 -20.73 17.87
CA LEU A 133 10.56 -21.30 19.08
C LEU A 133 10.54 -22.82 18.96
N SER A 134 11.67 -23.47 19.22
CA SER A 134 11.78 -24.93 19.23
C SER A 134 12.70 -25.43 20.32
N GLY A 135 12.61 -26.71 20.67
CA GLY A 135 13.57 -27.39 21.54
C GLY A 135 13.10 -28.77 21.98
N GLU A 136 13.91 -29.44 22.79
CA GLU A 136 13.60 -30.75 23.34
C GLU A 136 12.90 -30.61 24.68
N ILE A 137 11.68 -31.13 24.78
CA ILE A 137 10.81 -30.96 25.95
C ILE A 137 10.34 -32.32 26.44
N TRP A 138 10.35 -32.53 27.76
CA TRP A 138 9.83 -33.75 28.39
C TRP A 138 9.42 -33.51 29.83
N ARG A 139 8.77 -34.52 30.41
CA ARG A 139 8.39 -34.53 31.83
C ARG A 139 9.04 -35.70 32.56
N GLU A 140 9.22 -35.54 33.86
CA GLU A 140 9.64 -36.63 34.75
C GLU A 140 8.45 -37.08 35.60
N THR A 141 7.91 -36.18 36.44
CA THR A 141 6.76 -36.47 37.31
C THR A 141 5.52 -35.63 37.02
N SER A 142 5.63 -34.59 36.18
CA SER A 142 4.47 -33.76 35.79
C SER A 142 3.38 -34.57 35.05
N SER A 143 2.16 -34.04 35.01
CA SER A 143 1.09 -34.54 34.16
C SER A 143 1.25 -34.12 32.69
N ASN A 144 1.72 -32.89 32.45
CA ASN A 144 2.02 -32.36 31.12
C ASN A 144 2.96 -31.15 31.20
N VAL A 145 3.48 -30.74 30.05
CA VAL A 145 4.23 -29.50 29.86
C VAL A 145 3.92 -28.92 28.49
N THR A 146 3.98 -27.59 28.38
CA THR A 146 3.83 -26.86 27.12
C THR A 146 5.01 -25.93 26.93
N LEU A 147 5.41 -25.74 25.68
CA LEU A 147 6.36 -24.71 25.26
C LEU A 147 5.56 -23.55 24.65
N GLY A 148 5.90 -22.31 24.98
CA GLY A 148 5.10 -21.16 24.56
C GLY A 148 5.85 -19.85 24.44
N PHE A 149 5.24 -18.93 23.71
CA PHE A 149 5.55 -17.49 23.75
C PHE A 149 4.64 -16.85 24.80
N GLY A 150 5.22 -16.22 25.81
CA GLY A 150 4.53 -15.62 26.93
C GLY A 150 4.09 -14.17 26.73
N ALA A 151 3.09 -13.76 27.53
CA ALA A 151 2.46 -12.45 27.56
C ALA A 151 3.20 -11.45 28.44
N GLY A 152 2.90 -10.17 28.21
CA GLY A 152 3.67 -9.06 28.73
C GLY A 152 3.77 -8.96 30.26
N GLY A 153 4.98 -8.69 30.77
CA GLY A 153 5.26 -8.38 32.19
C GLY A 153 6.11 -9.42 32.92
N GLY A 154 6.57 -10.47 32.22
CA GLY A 154 7.36 -11.55 32.83
C GLY A 154 6.47 -12.58 33.52
N GLY A 155 5.90 -13.50 32.74
CA GLY A 155 5.09 -14.59 33.28
C GLY A 155 4.98 -15.77 32.32
N THR A 156 4.25 -16.80 32.76
CA THR A 156 4.04 -18.05 32.01
C THR A 156 2.74 -18.05 31.20
N ALA A 157 1.96 -16.96 31.17
CA ALA A 157 0.75 -16.88 30.38
C ALA A 157 1.10 -16.80 28.89
N ASN A 158 0.64 -17.72 28.03
CA ASN A 158 1.11 -17.81 26.66
C ASN A 158 0.18 -17.09 25.66
N TYR A 159 0.76 -16.37 24.69
CA TYR A 159 0.07 -15.94 23.45
C TYR A 159 -0.05 -17.08 22.43
N ALA A 160 0.96 -17.95 22.41
CA ALA A 160 1.01 -19.15 21.58
C ALA A 160 1.67 -20.26 22.40
N GLN A 161 1.16 -21.48 22.32
CA GLN A 161 1.72 -22.64 23.01
C GLN A 161 1.45 -23.94 22.26
N THR A 162 2.37 -24.88 22.40
CA THR A 162 2.18 -26.24 21.90
C THR A 162 0.97 -26.92 22.53
N ALA A 163 0.54 -28.03 21.92
CA ALA A 163 -0.28 -29.02 22.63
C ALA A 163 0.43 -29.52 23.90
N ASN A 164 -0.35 -30.08 24.83
CA ASN A 164 0.18 -30.73 26.02
C ASN A 164 1.15 -31.86 25.66
N LEU A 165 2.41 -31.70 26.06
CA LEU A 165 3.45 -32.71 25.89
C LEU A 165 3.48 -33.61 27.12
N THR A 166 3.41 -34.92 26.90
CA THR A 166 3.30 -35.94 27.96
C THR A 166 4.41 -36.98 27.88
N GLY A 167 5.37 -36.83 26.97
CA GLY A 167 6.52 -37.70 26.84
C GLY A 167 7.45 -37.64 28.05
N THR A 168 7.95 -38.80 28.49
CA THR A 168 8.94 -38.90 29.57
C THR A 168 10.38 -38.91 29.07
N THR A 169 10.56 -38.98 27.75
CA THR A 169 11.84 -38.82 27.05
C THR A 169 11.85 -37.50 26.28
N PRO A 170 13.03 -36.89 26.06
CA PRO A 170 13.16 -35.70 25.22
C PRO A 170 12.40 -35.85 23.90
N SER A 171 11.57 -34.85 23.58
CA SER A 171 10.80 -34.81 22.35
C SER A 171 10.86 -33.42 21.74
N HIS A 172 11.10 -33.38 20.42
CA HIS A 172 11.20 -32.12 19.70
C HIS A 172 9.84 -31.42 19.66
N ALA A 173 9.79 -30.21 20.18
CA ALA A 173 8.64 -29.33 20.15
C ALA A 173 8.96 -28.07 19.36
N MET A 174 7.98 -27.56 18.61
CA MET A 174 8.14 -26.36 17.79
C MET A 174 6.81 -25.62 17.67
N LEU A 175 6.88 -24.30 17.78
CA LEU A 175 5.76 -23.40 17.53
C LEU A 175 6.23 -22.09 16.91
N TYR A 176 5.28 -21.32 16.41
CA TYR A 176 5.52 -20.00 15.82
C TYR A 176 4.69 -18.96 16.55
N CYS A 177 5.18 -17.73 16.59
CA CYS A 177 4.39 -16.59 17.02
C CYS A 177 4.96 -15.32 16.43
N GLY A 178 4.10 -14.35 16.17
CA GLY A 178 4.46 -13.02 15.72
C GLY A 178 3.50 -12.02 16.36
N GLY A 179 3.70 -10.74 16.09
CA GLY A 179 2.77 -9.70 16.54
C GLY A 179 2.58 -9.65 18.07
N PHE A 180 3.68 -9.51 18.80
CA PHE A 180 3.71 -9.25 20.24
C PHE A 180 4.51 -7.99 20.53
N ASN A 181 4.27 -7.35 21.67
CA ASN A 181 5.04 -6.18 22.08
C ASN A 181 6.47 -6.62 22.42
N PRO A 182 7.51 -6.13 21.71
CA PRO A 182 8.87 -6.57 21.96
C PRO A 182 9.32 -6.26 23.39
N ALA A 183 8.84 -5.17 24.00
CA ALA A 183 9.24 -4.77 25.36
C ALA A 183 8.85 -5.77 26.45
N THR A 184 7.90 -6.67 26.18
CA THR A 184 7.32 -7.52 27.21
C THR A 184 7.22 -9.00 26.84
N ALA A 185 7.67 -9.37 25.64
CA ALA A 185 7.63 -10.76 25.17
C ALA A 185 8.54 -11.68 25.99
N SER A 186 8.07 -12.89 26.25
CA SER A 186 8.86 -13.96 26.86
C SER A 186 8.72 -15.27 26.10
N ILE A 187 9.61 -16.21 26.39
CA ILE A 187 9.42 -17.64 26.11
C ILE A 187 9.18 -18.37 27.43
N ALA A 188 8.38 -19.42 27.42
CA ALA A 188 7.98 -20.11 28.64
C ALA A 188 7.85 -21.62 28.48
N LEU A 189 8.15 -22.32 29.57
CA LEU A 189 7.70 -23.68 29.84
C LEU A 189 6.61 -23.64 30.90
N ARG A 190 5.51 -24.36 30.68
CA ARG A 190 4.36 -24.30 31.59
C ARG A 190 3.66 -25.64 31.77
N ASN A 191 3.32 -25.97 33.01
CA ASN A 191 2.33 -26.96 33.39
C ASN A 191 1.02 -26.26 33.83
N LEU A 192 -0.10 -26.64 33.21
CA LEU A 192 -1.42 -26.01 33.37
C LEU A 192 -2.43 -26.88 34.12
N THR A 193 -1.98 -27.85 34.92
CA THR A 193 -2.88 -28.65 35.75
C THR A 193 -3.11 -28.02 37.13
N ASN A 194 -4.22 -28.38 37.78
CA ASN A 194 -4.46 -28.02 39.17
C ASN A 194 -4.60 -29.31 40.01
N PRO A 195 -3.68 -29.61 40.95
CA PRO A 195 -2.50 -28.82 41.28
C PRO A 195 -1.34 -29.05 40.27
N SER A 196 -0.66 -27.98 39.86
CA SER A 196 0.45 -27.98 38.89
C SER A 196 1.77 -28.48 39.49
N THR A 197 1.75 -29.69 40.02
CA THR A 197 2.88 -30.37 40.66
C THR A 197 3.71 -31.19 39.66
N GLY A 198 4.93 -31.54 40.06
CA GLY A 198 5.82 -32.42 39.31
C GLY A 198 6.97 -31.71 38.60
N ILE A 199 7.82 -32.51 37.94
CA ILE A 199 9.07 -32.07 37.33
C ILE A 199 8.97 -32.20 35.80
N TYR A 200 9.47 -31.19 35.10
CA TYR A 200 9.54 -31.13 33.64
C TYR A 200 10.73 -30.31 33.18
N TRP A 201 11.08 -30.50 31.91
CA TRP A 201 12.40 -30.19 31.41
C TRP A 201 12.37 -29.56 30.01
N ALA A 202 13.38 -28.74 29.73
CA ALA A 202 13.71 -28.24 28.40
C ALA A 202 15.21 -28.29 28.15
N ASP A 203 15.58 -28.59 26.91
CA ASP A 203 16.93 -28.48 26.41
C ASP A 203 16.93 -28.04 24.93
N ASN A 204 18.07 -27.60 24.43
CA ASN A 204 18.32 -27.21 23.04
C ASN A 204 17.26 -26.23 22.49
N LEU A 205 16.89 -25.25 23.31
CA LEU A 205 15.98 -24.19 22.91
C LEU A 205 16.60 -23.34 21.80
N SER A 206 15.82 -23.06 20.76
CA SER A 206 16.22 -22.24 19.63
C SER A 206 15.12 -21.22 19.32
N LEU A 207 15.53 -19.97 19.14
CA LEU A 207 14.67 -18.87 18.73
C LEU A 207 15.25 -18.23 17.47
N ARG A 208 14.51 -18.32 16.37
CA ARG A 208 14.92 -17.74 15.09
C ARG A 208 13.76 -17.05 14.43
N GLU A 209 14.05 -16.03 13.62
CA GLU A 209 13.04 -15.38 12.81
C GLU A 209 12.43 -16.36 11.80
N ALA A 210 11.11 -16.29 11.65
CA ALA A 210 10.33 -17.08 10.71
C ALA A 210 9.60 -16.15 9.74
N MET A 211 9.54 -16.56 8.47
CA MET A 211 8.92 -15.84 7.37
C MET A 211 8.04 -16.78 6.57
N PRO A 212 7.09 -16.29 5.76
CA PRO A 212 6.29 -17.18 4.93
C PRO A 212 7.09 -17.98 3.92
N CYS A 213 8.08 -17.39 3.27
CA CYS A 213 9.02 -18.12 2.40
C CYS A 213 10.30 -17.33 2.21
N ALA A 214 11.30 -17.95 1.56
CA ALA A 214 12.57 -17.31 1.25
C ALA A 214 12.37 -16.04 0.40
N GLY A 215 13.06 -14.95 0.76
CA GLY A 215 12.95 -13.66 0.05
C GLY A 215 11.79 -12.77 0.50
N PHE A 216 10.93 -13.22 1.41
CA PHE A 216 9.94 -12.35 2.04
C PHE A 216 10.62 -11.30 2.92
N ARG A 217 10.16 -10.04 2.85
CA ARG A 217 10.65 -8.95 3.68
C ARG A 217 9.75 -8.74 4.90
N ALA A 218 10.29 -8.97 6.09
CA ALA A 218 9.56 -8.71 7.34
C ALA A 218 9.06 -7.26 7.42
N GLY A 219 7.89 -7.06 8.03
CA GLY A 219 7.29 -5.73 8.20
C GLY A 219 6.56 -5.15 6.98
N ALA A 220 6.52 -5.86 5.85
CA ALA A 220 5.80 -5.42 4.67
C ALA A 220 5.08 -6.58 3.95
N LEU A 221 3.94 -6.27 3.33
CA LEU A 221 3.22 -7.18 2.43
C LEU A 221 2.60 -6.37 1.29
N CYS A 222 2.99 -6.65 0.05
CA CYS A 222 2.45 -5.98 -1.12
C CYS A 222 2.18 -6.98 -2.24
N GLY A 223 1.04 -6.83 -2.91
CA GLY A 223 0.64 -7.79 -3.94
C GLY A 223 -0.63 -7.42 -4.70
N VAL A 224 -0.94 -8.29 -5.67
CA VAL A 224 -2.20 -8.32 -6.42
C VAL A 224 -2.74 -9.74 -6.40
N LEU A 225 -4.02 -9.89 -6.08
CA LEU A 225 -4.75 -11.15 -6.13
C LEU A 225 -5.90 -11.05 -7.13
N GLU A 226 -6.01 -12.03 -8.01
CA GLU A 226 -7.08 -12.18 -9.00
C GLU A 226 -7.87 -13.45 -8.66
N ALA A 227 -9.20 -13.35 -8.58
CA ALA A 227 -10.08 -14.44 -8.18
C ALA A 227 -11.51 -14.25 -8.75
N THR A 228 -12.32 -15.30 -8.67
CA THR A 228 -13.75 -15.28 -8.97
C THR A 228 -14.53 -15.65 -7.73
N THR A 229 -15.56 -14.86 -7.39
CA THR A 229 -16.44 -15.14 -6.25
C THR A 229 -17.22 -16.45 -6.44
N PRO A 230 -17.67 -17.10 -5.35
CA PRO A 230 -18.56 -18.26 -5.45
C PRO A 230 -19.79 -17.97 -6.30
N ALA A 231 -20.31 -18.98 -7.01
CA ALA A 231 -21.44 -18.84 -7.93
C ALA A 231 -22.75 -18.42 -7.24
N SER A 232 -22.92 -18.74 -5.95
CA SER A 232 -24.05 -18.29 -5.13
C SER A 232 -23.60 -17.30 -4.07
N GLY A 233 -24.48 -16.38 -3.66
CA GLY A 233 -24.29 -15.48 -2.52
C GLY A 233 -24.20 -16.26 -1.22
N GLY A 234 -23.03 -16.81 -0.91
CA GLY A 234 -22.78 -17.65 0.26
C GLY A 234 -22.49 -16.83 1.54
N ALA A 235 -22.12 -17.54 2.62
CA ALA A 235 -21.77 -16.97 3.94
C ALA A 235 -20.49 -16.10 3.96
N GLY A 236 -19.96 -15.74 2.80
CA GLY A 236 -18.63 -15.17 2.64
C GLY A 236 -17.50 -16.20 2.78
N GLY A 237 -16.26 -15.73 2.67
CA GLY A 237 -15.07 -16.57 2.82
C GLY A 237 -13.77 -15.78 2.76
N VAL A 238 -12.71 -16.39 3.29
CA VAL A 238 -11.34 -15.86 3.25
C VAL A 238 -10.69 -16.29 1.95
N VAL A 239 -10.39 -15.31 1.08
CA VAL A 239 -9.73 -15.55 -0.21
C VAL A 239 -8.23 -15.70 -0.02
N PHE A 240 -7.66 -14.86 0.85
CA PHE A 240 -6.24 -14.82 1.17
C PHE A 240 -6.02 -14.40 2.61
N GLN A 241 -5.02 -15.00 3.25
CA GLN A 241 -4.56 -14.64 4.57
C GLN A 241 -3.04 -14.71 4.64
N ALA A 242 -2.42 -13.72 5.29
CA ALA A 242 -1.11 -13.86 5.89
C ALA A 242 -1.26 -13.84 7.41
N ASP A 243 -0.59 -14.74 8.14
CA ASP A 243 -0.68 -14.83 9.59
C ASP A 243 0.63 -15.24 10.25
N ASP A 244 0.67 -15.11 11.57
CA ASP A 244 1.84 -15.38 12.42
C ASP A 244 2.14 -16.87 12.66
N ASN A 245 1.32 -17.76 12.11
CA ASN A 245 1.35 -19.19 12.36
C ASN A 245 1.32 -19.59 13.87
N ALA A 246 0.76 -18.77 14.76
CA ALA A 246 0.51 -19.08 16.18
C ALA A 246 -0.53 -20.19 16.48
N GLU A 247 -0.18 -21.14 17.32
CA GLU A 247 -1.10 -22.17 17.83
C GLU A 247 -1.31 -22.03 19.33
N PHE A 248 -2.43 -22.54 19.84
CA PHE A 248 -2.70 -22.60 21.26
C PHE A 248 -3.30 -23.96 21.64
N ASN A 249 -2.51 -24.79 22.32
CA ASN A 249 -2.91 -26.13 22.77
C ASN A 249 -3.44 -27.02 21.63
N GLY A 250 -2.73 -27.06 20.51
CA GLY A 250 -3.13 -27.81 19.32
C GLY A 250 -4.32 -27.20 18.54
N ASN A 251 -4.93 -26.12 19.05
CA ASN A 251 -5.95 -25.37 18.33
C ASN A 251 -5.33 -24.21 17.56
N TRP A 252 -5.94 -23.92 16.42
CA TRP A 252 -5.54 -22.79 15.60
C TRP A 252 -5.95 -21.47 16.26
N PHE A 253 -4.99 -20.56 16.37
CA PHE A 253 -5.21 -19.29 17.05
C PHE A 253 -5.03 -18.11 16.09
N GLU A 254 -6.13 -17.43 15.80
CA GLU A 254 -6.18 -16.37 14.78
C GLU A 254 -6.12 -14.99 15.42
N ARG A 255 -4.95 -14.62 15.92
CA ARG A 255 -4.74 -13.36 16.63
C ARG A 255 -4.18 -12.27 15.73
N ASN A 256 -3.18 -12.61 14.94
CA ASN A 256 -2.47 -11.67 14.07
C ASN A 256 -2.57 -12.11 12.62
N PHE A 257 -3.11 -11.24 11.78
CA PHE A 257 -3.25 -11.54 10.37
C PHE A 257 -3.48 -10.29 9.52
N ILE A 258 -3.25 -10.47 8.22
CA ILE A 258 -3.75 -9.62 7.14
C ILE A 258 -4.62 -10.50 6.25
N ARG A 259 -5.86 -10.08 5.96
CA ARG A 259 -6.83 -10.88 5.21
C ARG A 259 -7.50 -10.11 4.10
N LEU A 260 -7.80 -10.83 3.02
CA LEU A 260 -8.79 -10.44 2.04
C LEU A 260 -10.01 -11.36 2.17
N ILE A 261 -11.16 -10.77 2.46
CA ILE A 261 -12.42 -11.46 2.71
C ILE A 261 -13.45 -10.98 1.71
N TRP A 262 -14.27 -11.89 1.19
CA TRP A 262 -15.55 -11.55 0.57
C TRP A 262 -16.64 -11.93 1.57
N ASP A 263 -17.37 -10.95 2.11
CA ASP A 263 -18.31 -11.18 3.21
C ASP A 263 -19.71 -11.64 2.73
N ALA A 264 -20.58 -12.01 3.66
CA ALA A 264 -21.94 -12.44 3.37
C ALA A 264 -22.81 -11.34 2.71
N SER A 265 -22.39 -10.08 2.77
CA SER A 265 -23.01 -8.95 2.07
C SER A 265 -22.40 -8.71 0.68
N GLN A 266 -21.61 -9.66 0.19
CA GLN A 266 -20.93 -9.62 -1.10
C GLN A 266 -19.92 -8.47 -1.22
N ARG A 267 -19.33 -8.03 -0.11
CA ARG A 267 -18.32 -6.96 -0.10
C ARG A 267 -16.94 -7.53 0.10
N LEU A 268 -15.97 -6.99 -0.65
CA LEU A 268 -14.56 -7.26 -0.43
C LEU A 268 -14.04 -6.39 0.71
N ARG A 269 -13.30 -7.00 1.64
CA ARG A 269 -12.68 -6.31 2.78
C ARG A 269 -11.23 -6.69 2.93
N PHE A 270 -10.39 -5.69 3.19
CA PHE A 270 -9.01 -5.88 3.61
C PHE A 270 -8.90 -5.63 5.11
N VAL A 271 -8.64 -6.68 5.88
CA VAL A 271 -8.69 -6.67 7.35
C VAL A 271 -7.32 -6.94 7.92
N VAL A 272 -6.89 -6.14 8.90
CA VAL A 272 -5.65 -6.34 9.66
C VAL A 272 -6.00 -6.48 11.13
N SER A 273 -5.54 -7.58 11.73
CA SER A 273 -5.62 -7.82 13.17
C SER A 273 -4.23 -7.83 13.79
N PHE A 274 -4.09 -7.12 14.91
CA PHE A 274 -2.92 -7.19 15.78
C PHE A 274 -3.39 -7.32 17.23
N GLY A 275 -3.30 -8.53 17.75
CA GLY A 275 -3.87 -8.89 19.03
C GLY A 275 -2.88 -8.90 20.17
N GLY A 276 -2.01 -7.91 20.32
CA GLY A 276 -0.86 -7.90 21.27
C GLY A 276 -1.13 -8.35 22.72
N SER A 277 -2.40 -8.46 23.15
CA SER A 277 -2.87 -8.96 24.45
C SER A 277 -3.34 -10.42 24.48
N GLY A 278 -3.26 -11.17 23.37
CA GLY A 278 -3.71 -12.56 23.29
C GLY A 278 -5.13 -12.75 22.74
N SER A 279 -5.76 -11.73 22.14
CA SER A 279 -7.07 -11.84 21.47
C SER A 279 -7.04 -11.17 20.11
N GLN A 280 -7.87 -11.57 19.15
CA GLN A 280 -8.03 -10.83 17.89
C GLN A 280 -8.42 -9.38 18.17
N VAL A 281 -7.75 -8.43 17.52
CA VAL A 281 -8.10 -7.00 17.57
C VAL A 281 -7.97 -6.46 16.16
N GLU A 282 -9.12 -6.29 15.51
CA GLU A 282 -9.18 -5.62 14.20
C GLU A 282 -8.83 -4.14 14.37
N GLN A 283 -7.70 -3.73 13.83
CA GLN A 283 -7.23 -2.34 13.84
C GLN A 283 -7.45 -1.66 12.48
N VAL A 284 -7.61 -2.45 11.41
CA VAL A 284 -7.91 -1.95 10.06
C VAL A 284 -8.96 -2.86 9.42
N ASN A 285 -10.00 -2.25 8.84
CA ASN A 285 -11.04 -2.93 8.09
C ASN A 285 -11.46 -2.03 6.91
N LEU A 286 -10.78 -2.19 5.77
CA LEU A 286 -11.02 -1.39 4.57
C LEU A 286 -12.09 -2.06 3.71
N ASP A 287 -13.20 -1.37 3.47
CA ASP A 287 -14.27 -1.81 2.58
C ASP A 287 -13.95 -1.45 1.13
N LEU A 288 -13.67 -2.45 0.31
CA LEU A 288 -13.24 -2.29 -1.08
C LEU A 288 -14.41 -2.22 -2.07
N GLY A 289 -15.64 -2.37 -1.58
CA GLY A 289 -16.86 -2.34 -2.38
C GLY A 289 -17.48 -3.71 -2.66
N VAL A 290 -18.62 -3.68 -3.34
CA VAL A 290 -19.43 -4.85 -3.68
C VAL A 290 -18.84 -5.56 -4.90
N VAL A 291 -18.75 -6.89 -4.81
CA VAL A 291 -18.48 -7.78 -5.95
C VAL A 291 -19.54 -8.87 -5.94
N ALA A 292 -20.38 -8.90 -6.99
CA ALA A 292 -21.47 -9.84 -7.08
C ALA A 292 -20.98 -11.31 -7.07
N ALA A 293 -21.83 -12.23 -6.65
CA ALA A 293 -21.59 -13.67 -6.79
C ALA A 293 -21.27 -14.05 -8.25
N GLY A 294 -20.41 -15.06 -8.44
CA GLY A 294 -19.94 -15.54 -9.74
C GLY A 294 -19.10 -14.55 -10.56
N SER A 295 -18.66 -13.44 -9.97
CA SER A 295 -17.94 -12.37 -10.68
C SER A 295 -16.43 -12.45 -10.45
N ALA A 296 -15.66 -12.22 -11.52
CA ALA A 296 -14.22 -12.05 -11.44
C ALA A 296 -13.86 -10.70 -10.80
N PHE A 297 -12.79 -10.67 -10.02
CA PHE A 297 -12.25 -9.47 -9.41
C PHE A 297 -10.73 -9.54 -9.28
N ALA A 298 -10.12 -8.37 -9.11
CA ALA A 298 -8.71 -8.25 -8.78
C ALA A 298 -8.54 -7.22 -7.66
N VAL A 299 -7.76 -7.55 -6.63
CA VAL A 299 -7.45 -6.66 -5.51
C VAL A 299 -5.96 -6.45 -5.42
N ALA A 300 -5.54 -5.20 -5.39
CA ALA A 300 -4.18 -4.82 -5.02
C ALA A 300 -4.14 -4.43 -3.55
N PHE A 301 -3.03 -4.71 -2.88
CA PHE A 301 -2.79 -4.33 -1.50
C PHE A 301 -1.32 -3.97 -1.25
N SER A 302 -1.09 -3.06 -0.32
CA SER A 302 0.22 -2.68 0.20
C SER A 302 0.06 -2.40 1.69
N ALA A 303 0.80 -3.12 2.53
CA ALA A 303 0.73 -3.02 3.97
C ALA A 303 2.14 -2.91 4.54
N ARG A 304 2.32 -1.95 5.44
CA ARG A 304 3.49 -1.77 6.30
C ARG A 304 3.04 -1.14 7.61
N ASP A 305 3.95 -1.04 8.57
CA ASP A 305 3.63 -0.40 9.85
C ASP A 305 3.11 1.03 9.65
N GLY A 306 1.97 1.33 10.27
CA GLY A 306 1.29 2.63 10.14
C GLY A 306 0.66 2.93 8.79
N GLU A 307 0.70 2.04 7.79
CA GLU A 307 0.17 2.34 6.46
C GLU A 307 -0.34 1.09 5.74
N TYR A 308 -1.66 1.08 5.52
CA TYR A 308 -2.38 -0.02 4.89
C TYR A 308 -3.21 0.54 3.75
N ARG A 309 -2.99 0.02 2.54
CA ARG A 309 -3.73 0.38 1.34
C ARG A 309 -4.26 -0.87 0.66
N ALA A 310 -5.50 -0.80 0.18
CA ALA A 310 -6.08 -1.83 -0.66
C ALA A 310 -7.10 -1.24 -1.61
N ALA A 311 -7.25 -1.84 -2.79
CA ALA A 311 -8.25 -1.42 -3.76
C ALA A 311 -8.73 -2.61 -4.58
N LEU A 312 -10.04 -2.65 -4.87
CA LEU A 312 -10.56 -3.36 -6.03
C LEU A 312 -10.01 -2.65 -7.28
N MET A 313 -9.33 -3.37 -8.18
CA MET A 313 -8.72 -2.76 -9.36
C MET A 313 -9.78 -2.03 -10.21
N GLY A 314 -9.44 -0.84 -10.67
CA GLY A 314 -10.36 0.08 -11.33
C GLY A 314 -11.21 0.92 -10.37
N GLN A 315 -11.07 0.76 -9.05
CA GLN A 315 -11.71 1.61 -8.03
C GLN A 315 -10.66 2.44 -7.26
N PRO A 316 -11.06 3.49 -6.54
CA PRO A 316 -10.18 4.23 -5.64
C PRO A 316 -9.60 3.34 -4.55
N ALA A 317 -8.33 3.58 -4.22
CA ALA A 317 -7.70 2.96 -3.07
C ALA A 317 -8.35 3.41 -1.77
N GLN A 318 -8.61 2.45 -0.89
CA GLN A 318 -8.92 2.68 0.51
C GLN A 318 -7.61 2.64 1.30
N GLN A 319 -7.55 3.39 2.41
CA GLN A 319 -6.37 3.41 3.24
C GLN A 319 -6.66 3.61 4.73
N ALA A 320 -5.75 3.08 5.56
CA ALA A 320 -5.62 3.41 6.97
C ALA A 320 -4.16 3.82 7.23
N LEU A 321 -3.96 4.96 7.90
CA LEU A 321 -2.64 5.56 8.18
C LEU A 321 -2.23 5.37 9.65
N SER A 322 -2.65 4.25 10.24
CA SER A 322 -2.32 3.84 11.60
C SER A 322 -2.46 2.32 11.73
N GLY A 323 -1.90 1.76 12.81
CA GLY A 323 -1.95 0.34 13.13
C GLY A 323 -0.59 -0.36 13.04
N THR A 324 -0.39 -1.38 13.87
CA THR A 324 0.87 -2.13 14.00
C THR A 324 0.94 -3.29 13.02
N PHE A 325 2.01 -3.42 12.24
CA PHE A 325 2.12 -4.53 11.29
C PHE A 325 2.16 -5.88 12.05
N PRO A 326 1.30 -6.87 11.71
CA PRO A 326 1.37 -8.18 12.33
C PRO A 326 2.61 -8.92 11.88
N GLY A 327 3.29 -9.63 12.78
CA GLY A 327 4.37 -10.54 12.38
C GLY A 327 3.82 -11.67 11.55
N LEU A 328 4.35 -11.89 10.33
CA LEU A 328 3.82 -12.89 9.40
C LEU A 328 4.81 -14.05 9.26
N ALA A 329 4.33 -15.27 9.46
CA ALA A 329 5.08 -16.52 9.28
C ALA A 329 4.48 -17.42 8.20
N ALA A 330 3.24 -17.21 7.75
CA ALA A 330 2.61 -18.05 6.73
C ALA A 330 1.69 -17.25 5.81
N LEU A 331 1.49 -17.75 4.59
CA LEU A 331 0.44 -17.31 3.65
C LEU A 331 -0.54 -18.47 3.40
N ARG A 332 -1.81 -18.15 3.19
CA ARG A 332 -2.89 -19.10 2.91
C ARG A 332 -3.75 -18.57 1.78
N LEU A 333 -4.03 -19.42 0.80
CA LEU A 333 -4.91 -19.10 -0.33
C LEU A 333 -6.15 -19.99 -0.26
N GLY A 334 -7.33 -19.36 -0.23
CA GLY A 334 -8.62 -20.04 -0.24
C GLY A 334 -9.09 -20.53 1.13
N ARG A 335 -8.44 -20.09 2.21
CA ARG A 335 -8.90 -20.30 3.59
C ARG A 335 -8.18 -19.35 4.54
N GLY A 336 -8.84 -19.03 5.66
CA GLY A 336 -8.14 -18.57 6.85
C GLY A 336 -7.36 -19.73 7.48
N ARG A 337 -6.79 -19.49 8.65
CA ARG A 337 -6.20 -20.57 9.42
C ARG A 337 -7.27 -21.38 10.12
N SER A 338 -8.26 -20.74 10.73
CA SER A 338 -9.34 -21.37 11.48
C SER A 338 -10.18 -22.27 10.57
N SER A 339 -10.58 -23.44 11.07
CA SER A 339 -11.42 -24.33 10.29
C SER A 339 -12.82 -23.76 10.10
N VAL A 340 -13.23 -22.89 11.03
CA VAL A 340 -14.53 -22.21 11.07
C VAL A 340 -14.74 -21.31 9.86
N SER A 341 -13.69 -20.77 9.24
CA SER A 341 -13.84 -19.89 8.07
C SER A 341 -14.38 -20.60 6.84
N GLY A 342 -14.40 -21.93 6.82
CA GLY A 342 -14.71 -22.73 5.63
C GLY A 342 -13.68 -22.55 4.51
N LEU A 343 -13.76 -23.39 3.48
CA LEU A 343 -12.97 -23.23 2.26
C LEU A 343 -13.60 -22.20 1.34
N TRP A 344 -12.76 -21.45 0.65
CA TRP A 344 -13.18 -20.63 -0.49
C TRP A 344 -13.74 -21.53 -1.58
N THR A 345 -15.00 -21.30 -1.94
CA THR A 345 -15.71 -22.06 -2.98
C THR A 345 -15.69 -21.39 -4.35
N GLY A 346 -15.12 -20.18 -4.44
CA GLY A 346 -14.78 -19.55 -5.71
C GLY A 346 -13.46 -20.09 -6.27
N SER A 347 -12.89 -19.41 -7.26
CA SER A 347 -11.57 -19.75 -7.80
C SER A 347 -10.56 -18.64 -7.52
N ILE A 348 -9.29 -19.02 -7.33
CA ILE A 348 -8.17 -18.07 -7.26
C ILE A 348 -7.38 -18.24 -8.54
N GLY A 349 -7.35 -17.18 -9.36
CA GLY A 349 -6.73 -17.18 -10.67
C GLY A 349 -5.25 -16.87 -10.62
N ARG A 350 -4.85 -15.83 -9.87
CA ARG A 350 -3.45 -15.39 -9.81
C ARG A 350 -3.10 -14.71 -8.48
N LEU A 351 -1.90 -14.97 -7.97
CA LEU A 351 -1.29 -14.19 -6.88
C LEU A 351 0.07 -13.65 -7.32
N ARG A 352 0.26 -12.35 -7.18
CA ARG A 352 1.54 -11.66 -7.35
C ARG A 352 1.93 -10.99 -6.04
N LEU A 353 3.16 -11.19 -5.58
CA LEU A 353 3.73 -10.48 -4.44
C LEU A 353 4.98 -9.71 -4.85
N PHE A 354 5.14 -8.52 -4.27
CA PHE A 354 6.27 -7.61 -4.47
C PHE A 354 7.12 -7.57 -3.21
N ALA A 355 8.44 -7.43 -3.37
CA ALA A 355 9.39 -7.53 -2.26
C ALA A 355 9.36 -6.26 -1.38
N GLU A 356 9.01 -5.14 -2.01
CA GLU A 356 8.93 -3.83 -1.39
C GLU A 356 7.48 -3.32 -1.40
N PRO A 357 7.03 -2.65 -0.33
CA PRO A 357 5.74 -1.99 -0.33
C PRO A 357 5.73 -0.87 -1.35
N MET A 358 4.64 -0.80 -2.14
CA MET A 358 4.47 0.28 -3.09
C MET A 358 4.18 1.59 -2.38
N GLY A 359 4.86 2.64 -2.83
CA GLY A 359 4.50 4.02 -2.48
C GLY A 359 3.14 4.42 -3.04
N GLU A 360 2.60 5.55 -2.57
CA GLU A 360 1.23 5.98 -2.92
C GLU A 360 1.01 6.09 -4.43
N GLU A 361 1.93 6.76 -5.12
CA GLU A 361 1.82 7.06 -6.54
C GLU A 361 1.90 5.80 -7.39
N GLN A 362 2.80 4.89 -7.02
CA GLN A 362 2.96 3.60 -7.68
C GLN A 362 1.72 2.71 -7.45
N PHE A 363 1.21 2.69 -6.22
CA PHE A 363 0.01 1.92 -5.87
C PHE A 363 -1.21 2.46 -6.61
N ALA A 364 -1.45 3.77 -6.57
CA ALA A 364 -2.56 4.42 -7.25
C ALA A 364 -2.52 4.19 -8.78
N ALA A 365 -1.33 4.24 -9.39
CA ALA A 365 -1.17 3.86 -10.79
C ALA A 365 -1.54 2.39 -11.00
N LEU A 366 -0.94 1.46 -10.25
CA LEU A 366 -1.23 0.03 -10.38
C LEU A 366 -2.73 -0.27 -10.32
N VAL A 367 -3.42 0.25 -9.29
CA VAL A 367 -4.84 -0.05 -9.08
C VAL A 367 -5.74 0.60 -10.12
N ALA A 368 -5.33 1.75 -10.68
CA ALA A 368 -6.08 2.38 -11.75
C ALA A 368 -6.01 1.59 -13.07
N GLY A 369 -4.97 0.78 -13.29
CA GLY A 369 -4.83 -0.04 -14.51
C GLY A 369 -4.86 0.80 -15.78
N SER A 370 -5.80 0.54 -16.68
CA SER A 370 -6.07 1.38 -17.86
C SER A 370 -6.98 2.59 -17.57
N GLY A 371 -6.92 3.10 -16.33
CA GLY A 371 -7.76 4.18 -15.85
C GLY A 371 -7.45 5.54 -16.47
N ILE A 372 -8.09 6.56 -15.92
CA ILE A 372 -7.98 7.95 -16.37
C ILE A 372 -7.26 8.76 -15.29
N VAL A 373 -6.49 9.76 -15.70
CA VAL A 373 -5.96 10.78 -14.80
C VAL A 373 -6.51 12.15 -15.18
N ALA A 374 -7.01 12.87 -14.18
CA ALA A 374 -7.58 14.20 -14.30
C ALA A 374 -6.61 15.23 -13.71
N TRP A 375 -5.94 16.00 -14.56
CA TRP A 375 -4.97 17.02 -14.16
C TRP A 375 -5.58 18.41 -14.23
N GLY A 376 -5.35 19.22 -13.19
CA GLY A 376 -5.80 20.60 -13.20
C GLY A 376 -5.61 21.33 -11.89
N ASP A 377 -6.44 22.34 -11.68
CA ASP A 377 -6.41 23.27 -10.55
C ASP A 377 -7.51 22.98 -9.51
N SER A 378 -8.08 24.03 -8.88
CA SER A 378 -9.17 23.91 -7.90
C SER A 378 -10.46 23.35 -8.49
N LEU A 379 -10.75 23.60 -9.77
CA LEU A 379 -11.91 23.02 -10.45
C LEU A 379 -11.72 21.51 -10.62
N THR A 380 -10.49 21.08 -10.90
CA THR A 380 -10.19 19.64 -10.95
C THR A 380 -10.18 18.99 -9.57
N ALA A 381 -9.75 19.74 -8.54
CA ALA A 381 -9.85 19.33 -7.15
C ALA A 381 -11.30 19.31 -6.63
N SER A 382 -12.24 19.81 -7.44
CA SER A 382 -13.66 20.00 -7.14
C SER A 382 -13.92 20.85 -5.90
N ALA A 383 -13.21 21.97 -5.77
CA ALA A 383 -13.56 22.99 -4.77
C ALA A 383 -15.02 23.42 -4.96
N GLY A 384 -15.78 23.56 -3.88
CA GLY A 384 -17.22 23.84 -3.93
C GLY A 384 -18.13 22.61 -3.88
N ALA A 385 -17.60 21.40 -4.11
CA ALA A 385 -18.34 20.15 -3.92
C ALA A 385 -18.50 19.79 -2.44
N THR A 386 -19.60 19.13 -2.10
CA THR A 386 -19.84 18.56 -0.77
C THR A 386 -18.76 17.54 -0.42
N GLY A 387 -18.19 17.68 0.79
CA GLY A 387 -17.05 16.87 1.24
C GLY A 387 -15.70 17.30 0.66
N GLY A 388 -15.67 18.41 -0.09
CA GLY A 388 -14.47 19.02 -0.65
C GLY A 388 -13.68 18.08 -1.54
N SER A 389 -12.36 18.30 -1.60
CA SER A 389 -11.44 17.52 -2.45
C SER A 389 -11.30 16.04 -2.07
N THR A 390 -12.01 15.56 -1.05
CA THR A 390 -12.06 14.14 -0.64
C THR A 390 -13.45 13.52 -0.80
N GLY A 391 -14.46 14.32 -1.17
CA GLY A 391 -15.86 13.90 -1.25
C GLY A 391 -16.20 13.01 -2.46
N SER A 392 -17.30 12.29 -2.36
CA SER A 392 -17.88 11.50 -3.47
C SER A 392 -18.49 12.37 -4.57
N ALA A 393 -18.76 13.65 -4.30
CA ALA A 393 -19.33 14.60 -5.25
C ALA A 393 -18.29 15.26 -6.18
N THR A 394 -17.00 14.97 -6.02
CA THR A 394 -15.99 15.47 -6.96
C THR A 394 -16.22 14.90 -8.36
N TYR A 395 -16.02 15.70 -9.42
CA TYR A 395 -16.31 15.23 -10.78
C TYR A 395 -15.52 13.97 -11.19
N PRO A 396 -14.27 13.71 -10.75
CA PRO A 396 -13.59 12.45 -11.03
C PRO A 396 -14.29 11.29 -10.32
N ALA A 397 -14.74 11.47 -9.07
CA ALA A 397 -15.46 10.44 -8.32
C ALA A 397 -16.82 10.12 -8.96
N VAL A 398 -17.57 11.14 -9.38
CA VAL A 398 -18.83 10.95 -10.11
C VAL A 398 -18.56 10.23 -11.45
N ALA A 399 -17.56 10.67 -12.22
CA ALA A 399 -17.23 10.06 -13.51
C ALA A 399 -16.87 8.57 -13.42
N GLN A 400 -16.22 8.13 -12.34
CA GLN A 400 -15.91 6.71 -12.13
C GLN A 400 -17.16 5.81 -12.17
N THR A 401 -18.29 6.34 -11.70
CA THR A 401 -19.57 5.61 -11.63
C THR A 401 -20.31 5.54 -12.96
N LEU A 402 -19.94 6.39 -13.93
CA LEU A 402 -20.57 6.45 -15.25
C LEU A 402 -20.06 5.36 -16.20
N PHE A 403 -18.84 4.83 -15.95
CA PHE A 403 -18.26 3.76 -16.75
C PHE A 403 -18.86 2.39 -16.41
N SER A 404 -19.02 1.55 -17.43
CA SER A 404 -19.42 0.14 -17.30
C SER A 404 -18.43 -0.77 -18.06
N PRO A 405 -17.61 -1.60 -17.38
CA PRO A 405 -17.43 -1.62 -15.93
C PRO A 405 -16.79 -0.31 -15.43
N ARG A 406 -16.96 -0.02 -14.13
CA ARG A 406 -16.39 1.19 -13.51
C ARG A 406 -14.88 1.28 -13.75
N ARG A 407 -14.38 2.48 -14.05
CA ARG A 407 -12.96 2.78 -14.27
C ARG A 407 -12.48 3.82 -13.26
N ALA A 408 -11.24 3.69 -12.80
CA ALA A 408 -10.64 4.68 -11.91
C ALA A 408 -10.42 5.99 -12.66
N VAL A 409 -10.75 7.11 -12.02
CA VAL A 409 -10.42 8.46 -12.50
C VAL A 409 -9.60 9.12 -11.39
N LEU A 410 -8.28 9.05 -11.53
CA LEU A 410 -7.32 9.59 -10.58
C LEU A 410 -7.34 11.11 -10.63
N ARG A 411 -7.55 11.74 -9.47
CA ARG A 411 -7.63 13.19 -9.35
C ARG A 411 -6.26 13.77 -9.03
N GLN A 412 -5.79 14.70 -9.87
CA GLN A 412 -4.53 15.43 -9.71
C GLN A 412 -4.75 16.96 -9.77
N GLY A 413 -5.89 17.41 -9.22
CA GLY A 413 -6.21 18.82 -9.02
C GLY A 413 -5.53 19.43 -7.79
N MET A 414 -4.95 20.62 -7.93
CA MET A 414 -4.37 21.38 -6.81
C MET A 414 -4.83 22.83 -6.87
N GLY A 415 -5.39 23.34 -5.77
CA GLY A 415 -6.01 24.66 -5.73
C GLY A 415 -5.04 25.79 -6.09
N GLY A 416 -5.50 26.75 -6.90
CA GLY A 416 -4.73 27.94 -7.26
C GLY A 416 -3.52 27.72 -8.18
N GLN A 417 -3.26 26.49 -8.65
CA GLN A 417 -2.13 26.26 -9.55
C GLN A 417 -2.40 26.78 -10.96
N THR A 418 -1.37 27.41 -11.53
CA THR A 418 -1.30 27.84 -12.93
C THR A 418 -1.14 26.64 -13.87
N SER A 419 -1.44 26.83 -15.16
CA SER A 419 -1.15 25.84 -16.20
C SER A 419 0.32 25.40 -16.21
N THR A 420 1.26 26.32 -15.98
CA THR A 420 2.70 26.06 -15.90
C THR A 420 3.05 25.08 -14.78
N GLN A 421 2.51 25.29 -13.58
CA GLN A 421 2.78 24.43 -12.42
C GLN A 421 2.20 23.01 -12.62
N ILE A 422 1.00 22.92 -13.17
CA ILE A 422 0.36 21.63 -13.45
C ILE A 422 1.16 20.86 -14.53
N ALA A 423 1.57 21.53 -15.62
CA ALA A 423 2.42 20.94 -16.65
C ALA A 423 3.79 20.50 -16.08
N ALA A 424 4.35 21.25 -15.13
CA ALA A 424 5.56 20.85 -14.42
C ALA A 424 5.36 19.60 -13.54
N ARG A 425 4.24 19.48 -12.81
CA ARG A 425 3.89 18.25 -12.05
C ARG A 425 3.72 17.01 -12.94
N MET A 426 3.28 17.22 -14.18
CA MET A 426 3.20 16.18 -15.20
C MET A 426 4.57 15.78 -15.79
N ASN A 427 5.66 16.42 -15.37
CA ASN A 427 6.98 16.34 -15.99
C ASN A 427 7.01 16.82 -17.46
N ALA A 428 6.02 17.60 -17.90
CA ALA A 428 5.97 18.17 -19.23
C ALA A 428 6.87 19.41 -19.36
N LEU A 429 7.00 20.16 -18.27
CA LEU A 429 7.97 21.24 -18.11
C LEU A 429 9.01 20.84 -17.06
N PRO A 430 10.30 21.15 -17.28
CA PRO A 430 11.34 20.77 -16.33
C PRO A 430 11.30 21.66 -15.07
N ILE A 431 11.28 21.00 -13.91
CA ILE A 431 11.58 21.62 -12.62
C ILE A 431 13.07 21.48 -12.42
N LEU A 432 13.82 22.57 -12.61
CA LEU A 432 15.26 22.61 -12.42
C LEU A 432 15.53 23.14 -11.00
N VAL A 433 16.41 22.46 -10.28
CA VAL A 433 16.72 22.80 -8.89
C VAL A 433 18.22 22.80 -8.65
N THR A 434 18.66 23.59 -7.66
CA THR A 434 20.03 23.60 -7.15
C THR A 434 20.00 23.34 -5.65
N VAL A 435 20.80 22.39 -5.18
CA VAL A 435 20.88 22.02 -3.76
C VAL A 435 22.05 22.71 -3.08
N SER A 436 21.87 23.07 -1.81
CA SER A 436 22.93 23.61 -0.97
C SER A 436 24.10 22.62 -0.87
N GLY A 437 25.32 23.11 -1.06
CA GLY A 437 26.53 22.27 -1.03
C GLY A 437 26.70 21.31 -2.21
N GLY A 438 25.81 21.33 -3.21
CA GLY A 438 25.97 20.55 -4.45
C GLY A 438 25.87 19.03 -4.28
N ALA A 439 25.29 18.53 -3.18
CA ALA A 439 25.14 17.10 -2.95
C ALA A 439 23.91 16.76 -2.07
N ILE A 440 23.32 15.59 -2.32
CA ILE A 440 22.37 14.95 -1.41
C ILE A 440 23.18 14.22 -0.32
N PRO A 441 22.91 14.45 0.98
CA PRO A 441 23.65 13.83 2.07
C PRO A 441 23.35 12.32 2.19
N ALA A 442 24.18 11.62 2.97
CA ALA A 442 24.00 10.19 3.25
C ALA A 442 22.63 9.89 3.89
N SER A 443 22.16 10.78 4.77
CA SER A 443 20.86 10.76 5.42
C SER A 443 20.38 12.19 5.68
N GLY A 444 19.10 12.36 6.00
CA GLY A 444 18.50 13.67 6.26
C GLY A 444 18.12 14.46 5.00
N ALA A 445 17.68 15.69 5.22
CA ALA A 445 17.24 16.60 4.15
C ALA A 445 18.37 17.57 3.75
N VAL A 446 18.35 18.00 2.48
CA VAL A 446 19.18 19.09 1.95
C VAL A 446 18.30 20.24 1.47
N ALA A 447 18.65 21.47 1.80
CA ALA A 447 17.93 22.65 1.34
C ALA A 447 18.21 22.93 -0.14
N LEU A 448 17.23 23.49 -0.85
CA LEU A 448 17.40 24.00 -2.20
C LEU A 448 17.73 25.50 -2.15
N THR A 449 18.74 25.90 -2.91
CA THR A 449 19.12 27.31 -3.08
C THR A 449 18.43 27.96 -4.28
N ASP A 450 17.93 27.16 -5.23
CA ASP A 450 17.19 27.66 -6.40
C ASP A 450 16.18 26.64 -6.93
N LYS A 451 15.10 27.14 -7.56
CA LYS A 451 14.05 26.35 -8.24
C LYS A 451 13.39 27.14 -9.38
N SER A 452 13.29 26.52 -10.56
CA SER A 452 12.72 27.19 -11.75
C SER A 452 11.19 27.34 -11.72
N ILE A 453 10.47 26.37 -11.15
CA ILE A 453 9.00 26.36 -11.07
C ILE A 453 8.60 25.86 -9.68
N ASN A 454 7.87 26.67 -8.92
CA ASN A 454 7.35 26.27 -7.62
C ASN A 454 6.02 25.51 -7.76
N ILE A 455 6.05 24.18 -7.69
CA ILE A 455 4.85 23.32 -7.73
C ILE A 455 4.22 23.01 -6.36
N LEU A 456 4.86 23.41 -5.25
CA LEU A 456 4.38 23.14 -3.89
C LEU A 456 3.55 24.33 -3.39
N VAL A 457 2.46 24.59 -4.12
CA VAL A 457 1.50 25.66 -3.85
C VAL A 457 0.09 25.06 -3.85
N ASN A 458 -0.70 25.42 -2.85
CA ASN A 458 -2.11 25.07 -2.76
C ASN A 458 -2.92 26.26 -2.23
N SER A 459 -3.96 26.64 -2.95
CA SER A 459 -4.81 27.81 -2.66
C SER A 459 -4.01 29.10 -2.45
N GLY A 460 -2.93 29.28 -3.23
CA GLY A 460 -2.04 30.44 -3.17
C GLY A 460 -0.97 30.41 -2.07
N GLY A 461 -1.06 29.47 -1.11
CA GLY A 461 -0.05 29.30 -0.05
C GLY A 461 1.01 28.26 -0.40
N TYR A 462 2.23 28.43 0.12
CA TYR A 462 3.28 27.41 0.03
C TYR A 462 2.96 26.25 0.95
N ALA A 463 2.68 25.09 0.36
CA ALA A 463 2.25 23.91 1.10
C ALA A 463 2.49 22.62 0.33
N GLY A 464 2.62 21.54 1.10
CA GLY A 464 2.64 20.18 0.60
C GLY A 464 4.03 19.65 0.26
N THR A 465 4.02 18.45 -0.32
CA THR A 465 5.22 17.72 -0.70
C THR A 465 5.01 17.09 -2.08
N MET A 466 6.11 16.70 -2.71
CA MET A 466 6.09 15.97 -3.97
C MET A 466 7.18 14.91 -3.95
N ARG A 467 6.81 13.64 -4.04
CA ARG A 467 7.78 12.56 -4.23
C ARG A 467 8.31 12.56 -5.66
N GLY A 468 9.53 12.05 -5.81
CA GLY A 468 10.18 11.99 -7.10
C GLY A 468 11.65 11.63 -7.00
N TRP A 469 12.38 11.96 -8.07
CA TRP A 469 13.80 11.68 -8.17
C TRP A 469 14.60 12.96 -8.45
N LEU A 470 15.72 13.10 -7.74
CA LEU A 470 16.74 14.13 -7.98
C LEU A 470 18.08 13.44 -8.16
N ALA A 471 18.76 13.67 -9.29
CA ALA A 471 20.02 12.99 -9.65
C ALA A 471 19.94 11.45 -9.50
N GLY A 472 18.79 10.86 -9.84
CA GLY A 472 18.54 9.42 -9.71
C GLY A 472 18.22 8.92 -8.29
N VAL A 473 18.31 9.78 -7.28
CA VAL A 473 17.96 9.44 -5.89
C VAL A 473 16.47 9.65 -5.68
N GLU A 474 15.75 8.62 -5.25
CA GLU A 474 14.36 8.73 -4.83
C GLU A 474 14.24 9.49 -3.50
N GLY A 475 13.28 10.41 -3.43
CA GLY A 475 13.00 11.17 -2.22
C GLY A 475 11.75 12.02 -2.32
N THR A 476 11.63 12.92 -1.35
CA THR A 476 10.51 13.84 -1.21
C THR A 476 11.01 15.27 -1.23
N MET A 477 10.44 16.08 -2.13
CA MET A 477 10.55 17.52 -2.10
C MET A 477 9.49 18.09 -1.14
N SER A 478 9.87 18.99 -0.25
CA SER A 478 8.98 19.61 0.73
C SER A 478 9.17 21.12 0.74
N THR A 479 8.11 21.89 1.01
CA THR A 479 8.19 23.34 1.21
C THR A 479 7.90 23.71 2.65
N ASP A 480 8.59 24.73 3.17
CA ASP A 480 8.15 25.44 4.37
C ASP A 480 7.09 26.52 4.01
N GLY A 481 6.56 27.20 5.03
CA GLY A 481 5.57 28.28 4.86
C GLY A 481 6.11 29.54 4.18
N SER A 482 7.44 29.65 3.99
CA SER A 482 8.09 30.75 3.26
C SER A 482 8.39 30.37 1.80
N GLY A 483 8.09 29.15 1.38
CA GLY A 483 8.34 28.67 0.02
C GLY A 483 9.75 28.15 -0.20
N ASN A 484 10.54 27.95 0.86
CA ASN A 484 11.87 27.34 0.76
C ASN A 484 11.71 25.83 0.65
N TRP A 485 12.42 25.24 -0.32
CA TRP A 485 12.34 23.80 -0.55
C TRP A 485 13.47 23.05 0.11
N SER A 486 13.18 21.81 0.51
CA SER A 486 14.17 20.82 0.88
C SER A 486 13.87 19.49 0.18
N PHE A 487 14.92 18.71 -0.05
CA PHE A 487 14.83 17.36 -0.58
C PHE A 487 15.37 16.37 0.46
N ALA A 488 14.56 15.37 0.82
CA ALA A 488 14.97 14.27 1.69
C ALA A 488 14.87 12.95 0.94
N ARG A 489 15.98 12.19 0.91
CA ARG A 489 16.00 10.88 0.26
C ARG A 489 15.14 9.87 1.02
N SER A 490 14.52 8.93 0.30
CA SER A 490 13.62 7.93 0.91
C SER A 490 14.37 6.84 1.67
N VAL A 491 15.61 6.52 1.27
CA VAL A 491 16.45 5.49 1.90
C VAL A 491 17.84 6.08 2.12
N ALA A 492 18.38 5.90 3.34
CA ALA A 492 19.74 6.30 3.67
C ALA A 492 20.76 5.55 2.79
N GLY A 493 21.86 6.22 2.43
CA GLY A 493 22.88 5.66 1.55
C GLY A 493 24.12 6.53 1.50
N THR A 494 24.92 6.40 0.45
CA THR A 494 26.11 7.26 0.25
C THR A 494 25.69 8.65 -0.23
N SER A 495 26.48 9.68 0.06
CA SER A 495 26.23 11.02 -0.49
C SER A 495 26.31 10.99 -2.03
N VAL A 496 25.45 11.77 -2.68
CA VAL A 496 25.33 11.81 -4.15
C VAL A 496 25.53 13.25 -4.64
N PRO A 497 26.55 13.52 -5.48
CA PRO A 497 26.73 14.83 -6.11
C PRO A 497 25.53 15.23 -6.98
N VAL A 498 25.18 16.52 -6.96
CA VAL A 498 24.07 17.09 -7.73
C VAL A 498 24.53 18.39 -8.38
N GLU A 499 24.60 18.38 -9.70
CA GLU A 499 24.92 19.58 -10.49
C GLU A 499 23.84 20.66 -10.32
N ALA A 500 24.23 21.92 -10.46
CA ALA A 500 23.27 23.03 -10.48
C ALA A 500 22.25 22.86 -11.62
N ASN A 501 21.01 23.30 -11.40
CA ASN A 501 19.90 23.12 -12.35
C ASN A 501 19.60 21.66 -12.71
N THR A 502 19.86 20.71 -11.80
CA THR A 502 19.44 19.31 -12.01
C THR A 502 17.93 19.22 -12.04
N ARG A 503 17.39 18.43 -12.97
CA ARG A 503 15.96 18.19 -13.09
C ARG A 503 15.43 17.33 -11.93
N PHE A 504 14.38 17.81 -11.27
CA PHE A 504 13.53 16.99 -10.42
C PHE A 504 12.43 16.32 -11.26
N ILE A 505 12.22 15.03 -11.07
CA ILE A 505 11.20 14.23 -11.78
C ILE A 505 10.10 13.85 -10.80
N CYS A 506 8.89 14.38 -10.97
CA CYS A 506 7.75 14.10 -10.10
C CYS A 506 7.25 12.66 -10.28
N ALA A 507 6.97 11.97 -9.17
CA ALA A 507 6.46 10.60 -9.16
C ALA A 507 5.12 10.47 -9.89
N TRP A 508 4.15 11.35 -9.59
CA TRP A 508 2.85 11.34 -10.26
C TRP A 508 2.96 11.53 -11.78
N GLY A 509 3.74 12.52 -12.22
CA GLY A 509 3.97 12.75 -13.65
C GLY A 509 4.66 11.57 -14.34
N GLN A 510 5.53 10.84 -13.63
CA GLN A 510 6.21 9.67 -14.15
C GLN A 510 5.28 8.46 -14.26
N TYR A 511 4.56 8.12 -13.19
CA TYR A 511 3.72 6.92 -13.14
C TYR A 511 2.43 7.06 -13.95
N LEU A 512 1.87 8.27 -14.05
CA LEU A 512 0.58 8.50 -14.73
C LEU A 512 0.71 8.91 -16.19
N ARG A 513 1.94 9.04 -16.71
CA ARG A 513 2.22 9.48 -18.09
C ARG A 513 1.48 8.67 -19.16
N ALA A 514 1.33 7.37 -18.94
CA ALA A 514 0.74 6.44 -19.92
C ALA A 514 -0.80 6.31 -19.82
N TYR A 515 -1.46 7.10 -18.95
CA TYR A 515 -2.90 7.01 -18.69
C TYR A 515 -3.66 7.96 -19.62
N THR A 516 -4.90 7.61 -19.93
CA THR A 516 -5.79 8.55 -20.62
C THR A 516 -5.91 9.81 -19.78
N ALA A 517 -5.62 10.98 -20.34
CA ALA A 517 -5.51 12.22 -19.58
C ALA A 517 -6.70 13.16 -19.83
N TRP A 518 -7.36 13.61 -18.78
CA TRP A 518 -8.29 14.74 -18.82
C TRP A 518 -7.57 15.97 -18.29
N LEU A 519 -7.31 16.92 -19.18
CA LEU A 519 -6.52 18.10 -18.91
C LEU A 519 -7.47 19.30 -18.76
N TRP A 520 -7.60 19.82 -17.55
CA TRP A 520 -8.37 21.04 -17.28
C TRP A 520 -7.48 22.07 -16.58
N LEU A 521 -6.75 22.84 -17.40
CA LEU A 521 -5.71 23.76 -16.97
C LEU A 521 -5.99 25.17 -17.48
N GLY A 522 -5.50 26.17 -16.75
CA GLY A 522 -5.36 27.54 -17.26
C GLY A 522 -6.26 28.56 -16.61
N ARG A 523 -7.16 28.19 -15.68
CA ARG A 523 -8.01 29.17 -15.00
C ARG A 523 -7.17 30.19 -14.23
N ASN A 524 -6.08 29.75 -13.61
CA ASN A 524 -5.17 30.61 -12.88
C ASN A 524 -4.06 31.20 -13.78
N GLY A 525 -4.20 31.13 -15.11
CA GLY A 525 -3.23 31.64 -16.07
C GLY A 525 -1.96 30.77 -16.19
N ALA A 526 -0.86 31.43 -16.52
CA ALA A 526 0.48 30.86 -16.68
C ALA A 526 1.51 31.73 -15.95
N GLN A 527 2.68 31.19 -15.64
CA GLN A 527 3.78 31.95 -15.05
C GLN A 527 4.46 32.85 -16.08
N ALA A 528 5.28 33.81 -15.63
CA ALA A 528 6.00 34.72 -16.50
C ALA A 528 6.84 33.98 -17.55
N GLY A 529 6.79 34.45 -18.80
CA GLY A 529 7.46 33.80 -19.94
C GLY A 529 6.80 32.53 -20.45
N ARG A 530 5.61 32.17 -19.95
CA ARG A 530 4.80 31.02 -20.38
C ARG A 530 3.43 31.47 -20.86
N THR A 531 2.74 30.58 -21.58
CA THR A 531 1.37 30.80 -22.03
C THR A 531 0.54 29.56 -21.76
N VAL A 532 -0.76 29.74 -21.49
CA VAL A 532 -1.67 28.61 -21.22
C VAL A 532 -1.69 27.62 -22.41
N LEU A 533 -1.73 28.13 -23.64
CA LEU A 533 -1.67 27.30 -24.85
C LEU A 533 -0.36 26.50 -24.93
N GLY A 534 0.78 27.15 -24.68
CA GLY A 534 2.09 26.49 -24.71
C GLY A 534 2.25 25.42 -23.64
N ASP A 535 1.75 25.68 -22.43
CA ASP A 535 1.81 24.74 -21.32
C ASP A 535 0.90 23.52 -21.56
N ILE A 536 -0.31 23.71 -22.11
CA ILE A 536 -1.20 22.61 -22.50
C ILE A 536 -0.58 21.81 -23.66
N ALA A 537 0.02 22.48 -24.65
CA ALA A 537 0.72 21.79 -25.74
C ALA A 537 1.89 20.94 -25.24
N ALA A 538 2.69 21.46 -24.29
CA ALA A 538 3.75 20.70 -23.65
C ALA A 538 3.20 19.51 -22.86
N ALA A 539 2.11 19.71 -22.10
CA ALA A 539 1.43 18.65 -21.37
C ALA A 539 0.98 17.51 -22.31
N VAL A 540 0.31 17.84 -23.42
CA VAL A 540 -0.12 16.87 -24.44
C VAL A 540 1.08 16.14 -25.04
N ALA A 541 2.12 16.87 -25.47
CA ALA A 541 3.32 16.26 -26.06
C ALA A 541 4.01 15.29 -25.10
N SER A 542 4.02 15.63 -23.80
CA SER A 542 4.65 14.79 -22.78
C SER A 542 4.00 13.42 -22.65
N LEU A 543 2.69 13.27 -22.90
CA LEU A 543 1.98 11.99 -22.75
C LEU A 543 2.52 10.88 -23.67
N GLY A 544 3.04 11.24 -24.84
CA GLY A 544 3.53 10.28 -25.83
C GLY A 544 2.44 9.41 -26.47
N HIS A 545 1.17 9.79 -26.30
CA HIS A 545 0.02 9.09 -26.86
C HIS A 545 -1.16 10.03 -27.13
N SER A 546 -2.11 9.58 -27.95
CA SER A 546 -3.29 10.34 -28.35
C SER A 546 -4.55 10.00 -27.53
N ARG A 547 -4.44 9.64 -26.25
CA ARG A 547 -5.60 9.43 -25.37
C ARG A 547 -5.69 10.56 -24.36
N TYR A 548 -6.27 11.68 -24.77
CA TYR A 548 -6.46 12.84 -23.92
C TYR A 548 -7.65 13.69 -24.37
N LEU A 549 -8.19 14.46 -23.42
CA LEU A 549 -9.22 15.48 -23.59
C LEU A 549 -8.78 16.80 -22.93
N ILE A 550 -9.22 17.93 -23.47
CA ILE A 550 -8.96 19.28 -22.97
C ILE A 550 -10.27 19.91 -22.52
N GLY A 551 -10.41 20.26 -21.24
CA GLY A 551 -11.57 20.97 -20.70
C GLY A 551 -11.52 22.45 -20.98
N GLY A 552 -12.63 23.03 -21.45
CA GLY A 552 -12.79 24.48 -21.58
C GLY A 552 -12.67 25.20 -20.24
N ILE A 553 -11.99 26.34 -20.24
CA ILE A 553 -11.71 27.13 -19.03
C ILE A 553 -12.95 27.96 -18.69
N LEU A 554 -13.40 27.90 -17.44
CA LEU A 554 -14.64 28.54 -17.00
C LEU A 554 -14.44 30.01 -16.60
N PRO A 555 -15.41 30.89 -16.90
CA PRO A 555 -15.41 32.28 -16.42
C PRO A 555 -15.74 32.34 -14.92
N SER A 556 -15.26 33.39 -14.24
CA SER A 556 -15.70 33.80 -12.90
C SER A 556 -16.52 35.08 -12.99
N THR A 557 -17.50 35.24 -12.11
CA THR A 557 -18.21 36.51 -11.94
C THR A 557 -17.34 37.65 -11.41
N ALA A 558 -16.09 37.38 -11.02
CA ALA A 558 -15.10 38.41 -10.69
C ALA A 558 -14.23 38.83 -11.88
N ASP A 559 -14.39 38.21 -13.05
CA ASP A 559 -13.64 38.60 -14.25
C ASP A 559 -14.15 39.93 -14.81
N SER A 560 -13.23 40.78 -15.27
CA SER A 560 -13.59 41.99 -16.02
C SER A 560 -14.11 41.63 -17.42
N GLY A 561 -14.83 42.55 -18.08
CA GLY A 561 -15.29 42.33 -19.46
C GLY A 561 -14.14 42.03 -20.45
N ALA A 562 -12.97 42.66 -20.25
CA ALA A 562 -11.76 42.34 -21.00
C ALA A 562 -11.24 40.92 -20.68
N GLY A 563 -11.28 40.52 -19.41
CA GLY A 563 -10.92 39.16 -18.98
C GLY A 563 -11.83 38.09 -19.60
N LEU A 564 -13.14 38.33 -19.64
CA LEU A 564 -14.10 37.44 -20.31
C LEU A 564 -13.82 37.29 -21.80
N THR A 565 -13.51 38.40 -22.48
CA THR A 565 -13.16 38.39 -23.91
C THR A 565 -11.87 37.60 -24.18
N GLN A 566 -10.85 37.76 -23.32
CA GLN A 566 -9.61 37.01 -23.39
C GLN A 566 -9.85 35.51 -23.16
N LEU A 567 -10.68 35.16 -22.19
CA LEU A 567 -11.02 33.77 -21.89
C LEU A 567 -11.79 33.10 -23.03
N ALA A 568 -12.76 33.79 -23.62
CA ALA A 568 -13.49 33.32 -24.78
C ALA A 568 -12.56 33.08 -25.97
N THR A 569 -11.61 34.00 -26.21
CA THR A 569 -10.58 33.86 -27.25
C THR A 569 -9.70 32.64 -26.99
N LEU A 570 -9.24 32.45 -25.75
CA LEU A 570 -8.43 31.30 -25.37
C LEU A 570 -9.16 29.97 -25.56
N ASN A 571 -10.43 29.89 -25.15
CA ASN A 571 -11.25 28.70 -25.37
C ASN A 571 -11.49 28.42 -26.86
N ALA A 572 -11.68 29.46 -27.70
CA ALA A 572 -11.79 29.28 -29.14
C ALA A 572 -10.49 28.77 -29.77
N GLN A 573 -9.33 29.24 -29.29
CA GLN A 573 -8.02 28.73 -29.70
C GLN A 573 -7.83 27.26 -29.30
N LEU A 574 -8.23 26.88 -28.07
CA LEU A 574 -8.19 25.49 -27.62
C LEU A 574 -9.13 24.59 -28.43
N ALA A 575 -10.35 25.04 -28.70
CA ALA A 575 -11.31 24.31 -29.53
C ALA A 575 -10.77 24.08 -30.96
N SER A 576 -10.19 25.12 -31.56
CA SER A 576 -9.56 25.02 -32.88
C SER A 576 -8.36 24.05 -32.89
N ALA A 577 -7.49 24.13 -31.87
CA ALA A 577 -6.28 23.32 -31.77
C ALA A 577 -6.55 21.83 -31.49
N TYR A 578 -7.60 21.52 -30.72
CA TYR A 578 -7.84 20.16 -30.23
C TYR A 578 -9.11 19.49 -30.78
N GLY A 579 -9.94 20.21 -31.53
CA GLY A 579 -11.10 19.67 -32.23
C GLY A 579 -12.02 18.86 -31.31
N ASP A 580 -12.29 17.62 -31.69
CA ASP A 580 -13.15 16.69 -30.95
C ASP A 580 -12.60 16.24 -29.59
N ARG A 581 -11.37 16.63 -29.24
CA ARG A 581 -10.80 16.43 -27.89
C ARG A 581 -11.07 17.60 -26.96
N PHE A 582 -11.55 18.73 -27.48
CA PHE A 582 -11.96 19.86 -26.66
C PHE A 582 -13.38 19.63 -26.12
N VAL A 583 -13.51 19.67 -24.79
CA VAL A 583 -14.79 19.52 -24.09
C VAL A 583 -15.25 20.93 -23.68
N ASN A 584 -16.27 21.45 -24.36
CA ASN A 584 -16.80 22.80 -24.10
C ASN A 584 -17.67 22.82 -22.83
N LEU A 585 -17.01 22.81 -21.67
CA LEU A 585 -17.67 22.75 -20.36
C LEU A 585 -18.56 23.96 -20.09
N HIS A 586 -18.17 25.16 -20.53
CA HIS A 586 -19.00 26.35 -20.38
C HIS A 586 -20.34 26.17 -21.10
N SER A 587 -20.31 25.73 -22.36
CA SER A 587 -21.54 25.46 -23.12
C SER A 587 -22.43 24.40 -22.47
N VAL A 588 -21.84 23.32 -21.94
CA VAL A 588 -22.60 22.27 -21.24
C VAL A 588 -23.30 22.82 -20.00
N LEU A 589 -22.59 23.61 -19.20
CA LEU A 589 -23.13 24.16 -17.96
C LEU A 589 -24.18 25.25 -18.24
N SER A 590 -23.96 26.14 -19.21
CA SER A 590 -24.94 27.17 -19.58
C SER A 590 -26.25 26.57 -20.10
N ALA A 591 -26.17 25.46 -20.84
CA ALA A 591 -27.36 24.75 -21.34
C ALA A 591 -28.19 24.08 -20.22
N ALA A 592 -27.61 23.91 -19.03
CA ALA A 592 -28.24 23.29 -17.87
C ALA A 592 -28.79 24.31 -16.85
N ALA A 593 -28.92 25.58 -17.24
CA ALA A 593 -29.60 26.61 -16.44
C ALA A 593 -31.00 26.13 -16.00
N ASN A 594 -31.40 26.44 -14.77
CA ASN A 594 -32.66 25.95 -14.20
C ASN A 594 -33.91 26.74 -14.65
N GLY A 595 -33.73 27.72 -15.54
CA GLY A 595 -34.78 28.59 -16.06
C GLY A 595 -35.14 29.79 -15.18
N SER A 596 -34.45 30.00 -14.05
CA SER A 596 -34.69 31.18 -13.22
C SER A 596 -34.18 32.47 -13.89
N PRO A 597 -34.74 33.65 -13.57
CA PRO A 597 -34.25 34.92 -14.08
C PRO A 597 -32.77 35.18 -13.76
N GLU A 598 -32.28 34.69 -12.63
CA GLU A 598 -30.90 34.83 -12.19
C GLU A 598 -29.93 34.02 -13.06
N ASP A 599 -30.28 32.76 -13.34
CA ASP A 599 -29.51 31.92 -14.25
C ASP A 599 -29.53 32.48 -15.68
N ALA A 600 -30.68 33.00 -16.13
CA ALA A 600 -30.80 33.65 -17.43
C ALA A 600 -29.90 34.89 -17.55
N SER A 601 -29.81 35.69 -16.48
CA SER A 601 -28.91 36.85 -16.41
C SER A 601 -27.44 36.43 -16.43
N ASP A 602 -27.06 35.39 -15.67
CA ASP A 602 -25.70 34.86 -15.67
C ASP A 602 -25.30 34.34 -17.06
N VAL A 603 -26.17 33.57 -17.72
CA VAL A 603 -25.93 33.05 -19.08
C VAL A 603 -25.81 34.19 -20.09
N ALA A 604 -26.68 35.20 -20.02
CA ALA A 604 -26.62 36.37 -20.90
C ALA A 604 -25.32 37.18 -20.70
N ALA A 605 -24.80 37.21 -19.47
CA ALA A 605 -23.51 37.83 -19.15
C ALA A 605 -22.30 36.93 -19.47
N GLY A 606 -22.52 35.71 -19.98
CA GLY A 606 -21.46 34.77 -20.33
C GLY A 606 -20.82 34.07 -19.13
N PHE A 607 -21.56 33.93 -18.03
CA PHE A 607 -21.14 33.18 -16.84
C PHE A 607 -21.81 31.81 -16.77
N VAL A 608 -21.21 30.91 -15.99
CA VAL A 608 -21.86 29.68 -15.55
C VAL A 608 -23.07 30.04 -14.67
N PRO A 609 -24.25 29.42 -14.86
CA PRO A 609 -25.43 29.67 -14.05
C PRO A 609 -25.13 29.53 -12.55
N ARG A 610 -25.55 30.49 -11.71
CA ARG A 610 -25.30 30.44 -10.26
C ARG A 610 -25.93 29.24 -9.57
N SER A 611 -27.01 28.68 -10.13
CA SER A 611 -27.60 27.43 -9.61
C SER A 611 -26.64 26.24 -9.66
N LEU A 612 -25.58 26.30 -10.48
CA LEU A 612 -24.54 25.28 -10.64
C LEU A 612 -23.22 25.67 -9.96
N ARG A 613 -23.16 26.84 -9.31
CA ARG A 613 -21.98 27.35 -8.62
C ARG A 613 -22.13 27.28 -7.11
N SER A 614 -21.02 27.13 -6.41
CA SER A 614 -20.93 27.30 -4.96
C SER A 614 -20.48 28.73 -4.60
N ASP A 615 -19.71 29.38 -5.47
CA ASP A 615 -19.24 30.75 -5.30
C ASP A 615 -19.11 31.49 -6.66
N HIS A 616 -18.33 32.56 -6.71
CA HIS A 616 -18.04 33.32 -7.93
C HIS A 616 -17.37 32.54 -9.10
N LEU A 617 -16.87 31.32 -8.89
CA LEU A 617 -16.14 30.52 -9.88
C LEU A 617 -16.43 29.03 -9.73
N HIS A 618 -16.30 28.51 -8.51
CA HIS A 618 -16.34 27.08 -8.23
C HIS A 618 -17.74 26.51 -8.38
N LEU A 619 -17.81 25.26 -8.86
CA LEU A 619 -19.06 24.56 -9.07
C LEU A 619 -19.57 23.92 -7.78
N ASN A 620 -20.88 23.73 -7.68
CA ASN A 620 -21.46 22.86 -6.66
C ASN A 620 -21.58 21.42 -7.18
N ASP A 621 -22.20 20.54 -6.40
CA ASP A 621 -22.37 19.11 -6.75
C ASP A 621 -23.06 18.90 -8.10
N ALA A 622 -24.11 19.69 -8.40
CA ALA A 622 -24.84 19.58 -9.66
C ALA A 622 -23.96 20.01 -10.85
N GLY A 623 -23.21 21.11 -10.70
CA GLY A 623 -22.25 21.55 -11.71
C GLY A 623 -21.15 20.52 -11.97
N TYR A 624 -20.56 19.93 -10.93
CA TYR A 624 -19.53 18.90 -11.10
C TYR A 624 -20.09 17.59 -11.68
N ALA A 625 -21.35 17.23 -11.39
CA ALA A 625 -21.99 16.08 -12.03
C ALA A 625 -22.09 16.27 -13.56
N LEU A 626 -22.42 17.48 -14.03
CA LEU A 626 -22.46 17.80 -15.46
C LEU A 626 -21.06 17.77 -16.10
N VAL A 627 -20.03 18.29 -15.40
CA VAL A 627 -18.64 18.20 -15.87
C VAL A 627 -18.20 16.73 -16.00
N ALA A 628 -18.54 15.88 -15.03
CA ALA A 628 -18.26 14.45 -15.07
C ALA A 628 -18.92 13.79 -16.29
N GLN A 629 -20.19 14.09 -16.54
CA GLN A 629 -20.93 13.59 -17.70
C GLN A 629 -20.31 14.06 -19.03
N ALA A 630 -19.90 15.32 -19.12
CA ALA A 630 -19.29 15.87 -20.34
C ALA A 630 -17.96 15.21 -20.69
N PHE A 631 -17.04 15.10 -19.72
CA PHE A 631 -15.78 14.39 -19.93
C PHE A 631 -15.98 12.91 -20.23
N HIS A 632 -16.91 12.25 -19.54
CA HIS A 632 -17.26 10.85 -19.80
C HIS A 632 -17.79 10.67 -21.23
N ALA A 633 -18.77 11.47 -21.66
CA ALA A 633 -19.35 11.39 -22.99
C ALA A 633 -18.28 11.60 -24.08
N ALA A 634 -17.43 12.63 -23.93
CA ALA A 634 -16.32 12.87 -24.85
C ALA A 634 -15.30 11.73 -24.85
N HIS A 635 -15.00 11.14 -23.69
CA HIS A 635 -14.10 9.99 -23.59
C HIS A 635 -14.66 8.78 -24.35
N MET A 636 -15.95 8.49 -24.17
CA MET A 636 -16.62 7.38 -24.87
C MET A 636 -16.68 7.61 -26.38
N ALA A 637 -16.95 8.85 -26.83
CA ALA A 637 -16.98 9.20 -28.25
C ALA A 637 -15.63 8.97 -28.95
N LYS A 638 -14.52 9.07 -28.22
CA LYS A 638 -13.17 8.82 -28.76
C LYS A 638 -12.75 7.34 -28.73
N GLY A 639 -13.49 6.47 -28.06
CA GLY A 639 -13.15 5.05 -27.91
C GLY A 639 -11.89 4.81 -27.07
N PHE A 640 -11.66 5.63 -26.03
CA PHE A 640 -10.48 5.55 -25.18
C PHE A 640 -10.48 4.41 -24.14
#